data_AF-A0A9D1TEP8-F1
#
_entry.id   AF-A0A9D1TEP8-F1
#
_cell.length_a   1.000
_cell.length_b   1.000
_cell.length_c   1.000
_cell.angle_alpha   90.00
_cell.angle_beta   90.00
_cell.angle_gamma   90.00
#
_symmetry.space_group_name_H-M   'P 1'
#
loop_
_entity.id
_entity.type
_entity.pdbx_description
1 polymer ?
#
loop_
_entity_poly.entity_id
_entity_poly.type
_entity_poly.pdbx_seq_one_letter_code
_entity_poly.pdbx_strand_id
1 'polypeptide(L)'
;MVKKKRVLTKAGAAGMAAAMALGLCACQGGDGASQGSGEKEKSSYRVTEENENQELVMDNQPESSYWFPEELLEWEPSEDEDLEYNVSHVPLASRVDKEILTPVNETQNKDTKVMAISIMNSSTSGNAPHGLNSADCNIFTYWQYVDELVYWGGSSGEGLIVPPSPDVTDLGHKNGVPVIGTVFFPQDVAGGKMEWLDTFLQQKEDGSFPVADKLIEVAQAYGFDGWFINQETEGAEERPLNEQDAVKMQAFIQYLKKQAPQLRVVYYDSMTSEGKMDWQNALTDKNTMFLQDQEGNPVADEMFLNFWWTEEELASQDLLSASEKKARELGIDPYDLYAGVDIQADGYTTPIRWDLFESGKDSTHTSLGIYCPNWAYTSATGLDEFHQNENALWVNNKQDPSAEISYSSPEQWRGVSTYAIEKTAISSLPFVTNFNTGSGYSFFRQGEQISKMDWNNRSVGDILPTYRWIIDNEGENSLKADFDVSTAWYGGTSLKLYGNMDKDSISSVTLYSADLPVEKDTVFTTTAKASGESQLDAVLTFDDGSEEVLEGDKKVTEDWTCVSYDLSQFAGKKIRSIGYEISTGEADSAYELNLGNISITAPENSKEKLSVSKVSADDVMFDEDGMYAGVRLSWDSDQEAPYYEIYHVNEDGSRSFLGVSNTNCFYVNVLPRMDDTNKSEFLVLPVSQDLEQGTGASAEMEWPDNSLPKAGLTASQTLVGTGSTVTFTSACSENTEEVTWKIPGSDKETAQGDSVDAVFDKEGTYEVSVTAKNESGEDTKTLSVVVTSQLEKDSELTLLSQGKPTEATAYTNENEKPDFAVDGDVTKKWCATGTPPHEITIDFGGEMTISQVALAHAEAGGEGADMNTQGYEISVSTDGTEYTPVVTVTKNTAGNTLDTFTPVNGRYVKLSVTKPTQGSDTAARIYEIQVYGSEKTLQ
;
A
#
# COMPACT_ATOMS: atom_id res chain seq x y z
N MET A 1 -11.42 11.20 19.12
CA MET A 1 -10.55 11.45 20.29
C MET A 1 -9.35 12.27 19.85
N VAL A 2 -8.98 13.32 20.61
CA VAL A 2 -7.99 14.34 20.21
C VAL A 2 -6.56 13.78 20.23
N LYS A 3 -5.96 13.50 19.07
CA LYS A 3 -4.52 13.21 18.92
C LYS A 3 -3.72 14.52 19.06
N LYS A 4 -2.91 14.66 20.10
CA LYS A 4 -1.91 15.74 20.23
C LYS A 4 -0.63 15.34 19.48
N LYS A 5 -0.34 15.99 18.35
CA LYS A 5 0.98 15.95 17.69
C LYS A 5 2.06 16.47 18.66
N ARG A 6 3.09 15.67 18.94
CA ARG A 6 4.33 16.09 19.61
C ARG A 6 5.47 15.92 18.61
N VAL A 7 6.09 17.04 18.27
CA VAL A 7 7.35 17.12 17.51
C VAL A 7 8.43 16.34 18.25
N LEU A 8 8.97 15.30 17.62
CA LEU A 8 10.08 14.47 18.11
C LEU A 8 11.39 15.05 17.58
N THR A 9 12.18 15.66 18.46
CA THR A 9 13.62 15.87 18.23
C THR A 9 14.35 14.57 18.52
N LYS A 10 14.71 13.81 17.47
CA LYS A 10 15.67 12.69 17.57
C LYS A 10 17.09 13.25 17.61
N ALA A 11 17.69 13.26 18.80
CA ALA A 11 19.13 13.42 18.97
C ALA A 11 19.65 12.36 19.93
N GLY A 12 20.54 11.48 19.45
CA GLY A 12 21.45 10.73 20.31
C GLY A 12 21.51 9.22 20.09
N ALA A 13 22.11 8.78 18.98
CA ALA A 13 22.83 7.51 18.91
C ALA A 13 23.97 7.59 17.87
N ALA A 14 24.88 8.54 18.06
CA ALA A 14 26.16 8.56 17.37
C ALA A 14 27.26 8.34 18.40
N GLY A 15 27.87 7.14 18.43
CA GLY A 15 28.92 6.85 19.39
C GLY A 15 29.47 5.43 19.38
N MET A 16 30.21 5.05 18.33
CA MET A 16 31.57 4.47 18.36
C MET A 16 31.86 3.65 17.11
N ALA A 17 32.36 4.32 16.07
CA ALA A 17 33.10 3.68 14.99
C ALA A 17 34.44 4.41 14.87
N ALA A 18 35.50 3.88 15.51
CA ALA A 18 36.88 4.22 15.20
C ALA A 18 37.84 3.28 15.94
N ALA A 19 38.25 2.19 15.29
CA ALA A 19 39.65 1.78 15.15
C ALA A 19 39.73 0.35 14.64
N MET A 20 40.20 0.17 13.39
CA MET A 20 41.26 -0.80 13.13
C MET A 20 41.85 -0.55 11.73
N ALA A 21 43.07 -0.02 11.71
CA ALA A 21 43.95 -0.08 10.56
C ALA A 21 45.38 -0.31 11.05
N LEU A 22 46.11 -1.12 10.28
CA LEU A 22 47.55 -1.40 10.27
C LEU A 22 48.03 -2.69 10.96
N GLY A 23 48.44 -3.64 10.10
CA GLY A 23 49.32 -4.74 10.44
C GLY A 23 49.54 -5.69 9.25
N LEU A 24 50.38 -5.31 8.28
CA LEU A 24 50.84 -6.16 7.18
C LEU A 24 52.29 -6.64 7.39
N CYS A 25 52.59 -7.82 6.82
CA CYS A 25 53.88 -8.53 6.64
C CYS A 25 54.36 -9.42 7.81
N ALA A 26 54.87 -10.65 7.63
CA ALA A 26 55.55 -11.27 6.49
C ALA A 26 55.45 -12.83 6.49
N CYS A 27 55.75 -13.44 5.32
CA CYS A 27 55.50 -14.82 4.88
C CYS A 27 56.59 -15.89 5.15
N GLN A 28 56.21 -17.17 4.89
CA GLN A 28 56.91 -18.32 4.19
C GLN A 28 56.85 -19.65 4.99
N GLY A 29 56.54 -20.85 4.47
CA GLY A 29 56.17 -21.44 3.15
C GLY A 29 55.79 -22.95 3.35
N GLY A 30 55.27 -23.76 2.42
CA GLY A 30 54.85 -23.59 1.03
C GLY A 30 54.01 -24.77 0.47
N ASP A 31 53.64 -24.59 -0.80
CA ASP A 31 53.13 -25.48 -1.87
C ASP A 31 51.77 -26.21 -1.76
N GLY A 32 50.77 -25.67 -2.48
CA GLY A 32 49.92 -26.50 -3.36
C GLY A 32 48.40 -26.28 -3.41
N ALA A 33 47.89 -25.10 -3.80
CA ALA A 33 46.60 -24.91 -4.53
C ALA A 33 46.35 -23.41 -4.77
N SER A 34 45.83 -23.03 -5.94
CA SER A 34 45.62 -21.64 -6.37
C SER A 34 44.47 -20.96 -5.61
N GLN A 35 44.81 -20.11 -4.64
CA GLN A 35 43.93 -19.09 -4.05
C GLN A 35 44.29 -17.73 -4.68
N GLY A 36 43.31 -17.06 -5.28
CA GLY A 36 43.40 -15.64 -5.60
C GLY A 36 43.24 -14.82 -4.32
N SER A 37 44.26 -14.02 -4.01
CA SER A 37 44.26 -13.09 -2.89
C SER A 37 43.35 -11.90 -3.19
N GLY A 38 42.29 -11.72 -2.39
CA GLY A 38 41.39 -10.59 -2.48
C GLY A 38 42.08 -9.27 -2.14
N GLU A 39 42.33 -8.46 -3.16
CA GLU A 39 41.98 -7.04 -3.05
C GLU A 39 40.47 -7.00 -2.75
N LYS A 40 40.00 -6.28 -1.72
CA LYS A 40 38.58 -5.93 -1.68
C LYS A 40 38.33 -5.12 -2.95
N GLU A 41 37.73 -5.73 -3.96
CA GLU A 41 37.20 -5.01 -5.12
C GLU A 41 36.37 -3.85 -4.56
N LYS A 42 36.57 -2.64 -5.10
CA LYS A 42 35.63 -1.54 -4.82
C LYS A 42 34.24 -2.07 -5.17
N SER A 43 33.30 -1.99 -4.23
CA SER A 43 31.90 -2.33 -4.50
C SER A 43 31.47 -1.61 -5.78
N SER A 44 30.85 -2.36 -6.70
CA SER A 44 30.25 -1.78 -7.92
C SER A 44 29.01 -0.95 -7.60
N TYR A 45 28.55 -0.96 -6.35
CA TYR A 45 27.36 -0.27 -5.88
C TYR A 45 27.72 1.00 -5.13
N ARG A 46 26.93 2.04 -5.39
CA ARG A 46 26.82 3.21 -4.53
C ARG A 46 25.56 3.02 -3.70
N VAL A 47 25.68 3.08 -2.37
CA VAL A 47 24.53 2.95 -1.49
C VAL A 47 23.54 4.06 -1.82
N THR A 48 22.32 3.69 -2.22
CA THR A 48 21.23 4.66 -2.41
C THR A 48 20.88 5.26 -1.06
N GLU A 49 20.82 6.59 -0.98
CA GLU A 49 20.49 7.29 0.27
C GLU A 49 18.99 7.21 0.59
N GLU A 50 18.63 7.63 1.81
CA GLU A 50 17.24 7.73 2.25
C GLU A 50 16.45 8.71 1.36
N ASN A 51 15.16 8.42 1.14
CA ASN A 51 14.28 9.33 0.42
C ASN A 51 13.87 10.49 1.34
N GLU A 52 14.35 11.71 1.07
CA GLU A 52 13.96 12.90 1.84
C GLU A 52 12.54 13.41 1.51
N ASN A 53 11.90 12.88 0.45
CA ASN A 53 10.58 13.28 -0.04
C ASN A 53 9.59 12.09 -0.08
N GLN A 54 9.45 11.35 1.03
CA GLN A 54 8.58 10.16 1.11
C GLN A 54 7.10 10.42 0.76
N GLU A 55 6.63 11.65 0.95
CA GLU A 55 5.25 12.07 0.68
C GLU A 55 5.01 12.50 -0.77
N LEU A 56 6.07 12.64 -1.59
CA LEU A 56 5.92 13.07 -2.97
C LEU A 56 5.60 11.88 -3.87
N VAL A 57 4.58 12.06 -4.72
CA VAL A 57 4.17 11.12 -5.75
C VAL A 57 4.05 11.86 -7.07
N MET A 58 4.61 11.31 -8.14
CA MET A 58 4.52 11.90 -9.48
C MET A 58 3.18 11.52 -10.14
N ASP A 59 2.58 12.43 -10.90
CA ASP A 59 1.21 12.25 -11.41
C ASP A 59 1.08 11.12 -12.46
N ASN A 60 2.18 10.62 -13.01
CA ASN A 60 2.18 9.48 -13.91
C ASN A 60 2.36 8.13 -13.20
N GLN A 61 2.19 8.07 -11.89
CA GLN A 61 2.18 6.81 -11.14
C GLN A 61 1.10 5.86 -11.71
N PRO A 62 1.41 4.58 -11.99
CA PRO A 62 0.39 3.56 -12.26
C PRO A 62 -0.48 3.32 -11.04
N GLU A 63 -1.78 3.15 -11.23
CA GLU A 63 -2.77 3.05 -10.16
C GLU A 63 -3.52 1.73 -10.20
N SER A 64 -3.72 1.12 -9.02
CA SER A 64 -4.59 -0.05 -8.86
C SER A 64 -6.03 0.38 -9.14
N SER A 65 -6.69 -0.35 -10.03
CA SER A 65 -8.00 0.07 -10.53
C SER A 65 -9.11 -0.01 -9.47
N TYR A 66 -10.13 0.80 -9.67
CA TYR A 66 -11.39 0.78 -8.95
C TYR A 66 -12.46 1.44 -9.82
N TRP A 67 -13.73 1.10 -9.63
CA TRP A 67 -14.81 1.63 -10.47
C TRP A 67 -16.14 1.80 -9.75
N PHE A 68 -16.93 2.78 -10.19
CA PHE A 68 -18.38 2.71 -10.14
C PHE A 68 -18.92 1.78 -11.25
N PRO A 69 -20.15 1.24 -11.11
CA PRO A 69 -20.71 0.32 -12.10
C PRO A 69 -20.71 0.85 -13.54
N GLU A 70 -20.98 2.14 -13.73
CA GLU A 70 -20.98 2.81 -15.04
C GLU A 70 -19.57 2.86 -15.65
N GLU A 71 -18.55 3.15 -14.86
CA GLU A 71 -17.15 3.22 -15.31
C GLU A 71 -16.63 1.83 -15.69
N LEU A 72 -16.98 0.80 -14.92
CA LEU A 72 -16.62 -0.58 -15.25
C LEU A 72 -17.24 -1.05 -16.58
N LEU A 73 -18.46 -0.58 -16.90
CA LEU A 73 -19.10 -0.90 -18.18
C LEU A 73 -18.37 -0.27 -19.38
N GLU A 74 -17.63 0.81 -19.16
CA GLU A 74 -16.82 1.50 -20.16
C GLU A 74 -15.36 1.01 -20.20
N TRP A 75 -14.88 0.36 -19.14
CA TRP A 75 -13.51 -0.14 -19.07
C TRP A 75 -13.22 -1.18 -20.16
N GLU A 76 -12.16 -0.95 -20.93
CA GLU A 76 -11.66 -1.86 -21.95
C GLU A 76 -10.15 -2.07 -21.73
N PRO A 77 -9.67 -3.31 -21.58
CA PRO A 77 -8.25 -3.59 -21.28
C PRO A 77 -7.29 -2.93 -22.27
N SER A 78 -7.67 -2.82 -23.55
CA SER A 78 -6.79 -2.25 -24.58
C SER A 78 -6.61 -0.74 -24.51
N GLU A 79 -7.41 -0.04 -23.71
CA GLU A 79 -7.37 1.41 -23.52
C GLU A 79 -6.81 1.81 -22.15
N ASP A 80 -6.54 0.83 -21.28
CA ASP A 80 -5.99 1.03 -19.94
C ASP A 80 -4.46 1.09 -19.97
N GLU A 81 -3.90 2.28 -19.72
CA GLU A 81 -2.46 2.53 -19.71
C GLU A 81 -1.74 1.90 -18.51
N ASP A 82 -2.50 1.53 -17.47
CA ASP A 82 -1.98 0.92 -16.24
C ASP A 82 -2.15 -0.61 -16.25
N LEU A 83 -2.78 -1.17 -17.30
CA LEU A 83 -3.08 -2.60 -17.40
C LEU A 83 -1.85 -3.46 -17.11
N GLU A 84 -0.71 -3.20 -17.76
CA GLU A 84 0.50 -4.03 -17.61
C GLU A 84 1.03 -4.04 -16.16
N TYR A 85 0.80 -2.96 -15.41
CA TYR A 85 1.18 -2.87 -14.00
C TYR A 85 0.18 -3.57 -13.07
N ASN A 86 -1.06 -3.80 -13.51
CA ASN A 86 -2.15 -4.37 -12.71
C ASN A 86 -2.33 -5.89 -12.89
N VAL A 87 -1.53 -6.54 -13.74
CA VAL A 87 -1.61 -7.98 -13.98
C VAL A 87 -0.74 -8.76 -12.99
N SER A 88 -1.36 -9.67 -12.25
CA SER A 88 -0.65 -10.72 -11.50
C SER A 88 -0.16 -11.79 -12.47
N HIS A 89 1.14 -12.08 -12.41
CA HIS A 89 1.78 -13.14 -13.20
C HIS A 89 2.11 -14.38 -12.38
N VAL A 90 1.93 -14.33 -11.06
CA VAL A 90 2.18 -15.49 -10.19
C VAL A 90 0.94 -16.39 -10.18
N PRO A 91 1.02 -17.64 -10.64
CA PRO A 91 -0.12 -18.55 -10.60
C PRO A 91 -0.42 -19.00 -9.16
N LEU A 92 -1.71 -19.22 -8.85
CA LEU A 92 -2.15 -19.77 -7.56
C LEU A 92 -1.47 -21.13 -7.28
N ALA A 93 -0.59 -21.16 -6.28
CA ALA A 93 0.12 -22.36 -5.88
C ALA A 93 -0.83 -23.38 -5.24
N SER A 94 -0.56 -24.66 -5.47
CA SER A 94 -1.28 -25.73 -4.76
C SER A 94 -0.71 -25.90 -3.34
N ARG A 95 -1.59 -25.94 -2.35
CA ARG A 95 -1.22 -26.28 -0.97
C ARG A 95 -1.20 -27.80 -0.79
N VAL A 96 -0.34 -28.27 0.12
CA VAL A 96 -0.28 -29.67 0.52
C VAL A 96 -1.64 -30.12 1.07
N ASP A 97 -2.04 -31.34 0.73
CA ASP A 97 -3.29 -31.93 1.18
C ASP A 97 -3.38 -31.91 2.72
N LYS A 98 -4.43 -31.27 3.25
CA LYS A 98 -4.65 -31.16 4.70
C LYS A 98 -4.71 -32.51 5.41
N GLU A 99 -5.09 -33.57 4.70
CA GLU A 99 -5.18 -34.92 5.27
C GLU A 99 -3.82 -35.45 5.74
N ILE A 100 -2.72 -35.04 5.08
CA ILE A 100 -1.37 -35.46 5.44
C ILE A 100 -0.62 -34.45 6.34
N LEU A 101 -1.22 -33.29 6.60
CA LEU A 101 -0.71 -32.33 7.57
C LEU A 101 -1.00 -32.81 9.00
N THR A 102 -0.08 -32.54 9.92
CA THR A 102 -0.23 -32.90 11.34
C THR A 102 -0.53 -31.63 12.14
N PRO A 103 -1.67 -31.55 12.85
CA PRO A 103 -1.92 -30.45 13.78
C PRO A 103 -0.81 -30.38 14.83
N VAL A 104 -0.29 -29.18 15.08
CA VAL A 104 0.70 -28.94 16.14
C VAL A 104 0.05 -28.68 17.49
N ASN A 105 -1.26 -28.40 17.49
CA ASN A 105 -2.07 -28.21 18.67
C ASN A 105 -3.23 -29.22 18.69
N GLU A 106 -3.53 -29.80 19.85
CA GLU A 106 -4.67 -30.74 19.96
C GLU A 106 -6.01 -30.07 19.63
N THR A 107 -6.15 -28.75 19.85
CA THR A 107 -7.40 -28.02 19.65
C THR A 107 -7.69 -27.63 18.19
N GLN A 108 -6.70 -27.77 17.31
CA GLN A 108 -6.84 -27.45 15.89
C GLN A 108 -7.76 -28.45 15.18
N ASN A 109 -8.55 -27.92 14.25
CA ASN A 109 -9.46 -28.65 13.40
C ASN A 109 -9.05 -28.48 11.92
N LYS A 110 -8.92 -29.59 11.20
CA LYS A 110 -8.55 -29.60 9.77
C LYS A 110 -9.64 -29.06 8.85
N ASP A 111 -10.89 -29.03 9.32
CA ASP A 111 -12.02 -28.57 8.52
C ASP A 111 -12.30 -27.07 8.67
N THR A 112 -11.89 -26.46 9.78
CA THR A 112 -12.05 -25.02 10.00
C THR A 112 -11.24 -24.23 8.98
N LYS A 113 -11.95 -23.48 8.13
CA LYS A 113 -11.35 -22.52 7.20
C LYS A 113 -11.27 -21.13 7.83
N VAL A 114 -10.41 -20.28 7.28
CA VAL A 114 -10.28 -18.88 7.71
C VAL A 114 -10.35 -17.95 6.51
N MET A 115 -11.28 -17.01 6.54
CA MET A 115 -11.37 -15.91 5.58
C MET A 115 -10.84 -14.64 6.23
N ALA A 116 -9.96 -13.92 5.54
CA ALA A 116 -9.44 -12.64 5.98
C ALA A 116 -9.99 -11.51 5.09
N ILE A 117 -10.85 -10.65 5.64
CA ILE A 117 -11.32 -9.45 4.95
C ILE A 117 -10.41 -8.29 5.38
N SER A 118 -9.42 -7.97 4.56
CA SER A 118 -8.31 -7.10 4.96
C SER A 118 -8.19 -5.87 4.08
N ILE A 119 -8.07 -4.69 4.71
CA ILE A 119 -7.65 -3.47 4.03
C ILE A 119 -6.14 -3.60 3.77
N MET A 120 -5.79 -4.00 2.56
CA MET A 120 -4.40 -4.22 2.17
C MET A 120 -3.67 -2.92 1.81
N ASN A 121 -4.43 -1.87 1.53
CA ASN A 121 -3.97 -0.61 1.00
C ASN A 121 -4.68 0.54 1.72
N SER A 122 -3.98 1.66 1.97
CA SER A 122 -4.46 2.71 2.89
C SER A 122 -5.78 3.39 2.47
N SER A 123 -6.09 3.33 1.18
CA SER A 123 -7.27 3.90 0.53
C SER A 123 -7.73 2.99 -0.60
N THR A 124 -8.89 3.25 -1.20
CA THR A 124 -9.32 2.51 -2.40
C THR A 124 -8.53 2.99 -3.61
N SER A 125 -8.41 4.31 -3.75
CA SER A 125 -7.63 4.97 -4.79
C SER A 125 -6.15 5.14 -4.41
N GLY A 126 -5.28 5.33 -5.40
CA GLY A 126 -3.90 5.85 -5.29
C GLY A 126 -2.83 4.86 -4.99
N ASN A 127 -3.22 3.60 -5.05
CA ASN A 127 -2.35 2.51 -4.69
C ASN A 127 -1.50 2.14 -5.89
N ALA A 128 -0.18 2.31 -5.76
CA ALA A 128 0.76 1.76 -6.72
C ALA A 128 0.62 0.23 -6.74
N PRO A 129 0.40 -0.41 -7.91
CA PRO A 129 0.15 -1.85 -8.03
C PRO A 129 1.26 -2.74 -7.43
N HIS A 130 2.51 -2.27 -7.46
CA HIS A 130 3.70 -2.98 -6.95
C HIS A 130 4.47 -2.21 -5.85
N GLY A 131 3.78 -1.31 -5.14
CA GLY A 131 4.39 -0.54 -4.06
C GLY A 131 5.30 0.61 -4.51
N LEU A 132 5.91 1.29 -3.54
CA LEU A 132 6.71 2.52 -3.72
C LEU A 132 7.89 2.57 -2.73
N ASN A 133 8.58 3.72 -2.69
CA ASN A 133 9.70 4.03 -1.80
C ASN A 133 9.26 4.34 -0.34
N SER A 134 8.46 3.44 0.24
CA SER A 134 7.98 3.49 1.63
C SER A 134 7.98 2.09 2.23
N ALA A 135 8.39 1.95 3.48
CA ALA A 135 8.30 0.69 4.22
C ALA A 135 6.90 0.49 4.84
N ASP A 136 6.13 1.57 4.94
CA ASP A 136 4.83 1.63 5.59
C ASP A 136 3.73 1.07 4.69
N CYS A 137 3.50 -0.24 4.78
CA CYS A 137 2.41 -0.93 4.10
C CYS A 137 1.98 -2.19 4.86
N ASN A 138 0.78 -2.68 4.57
CA ASN A 138 0.29 -3.95 5.12
C ASN A 138 0.93 -5.15 4.40
N ILE A 139 2.12 -5.57 4.86
CA ILE A 139 2.87 -6.76 4.41
C ILE A 139 2.35 -8.09 4.99
N PHE A 140 1.03 -8.30 5.01
CA PHE A 140 0.38 -9.47 5.62
C PHE A 140 1.21 -10.78 5.54
N THR A 141 1.55 -11.36 6.69
CA THR A 141 2.55 -12.45 6.74
C THR A 141 1.98 -13.83 7.10
N TYR A 142 0.69 -13.98 7.44
CA TYR A 142 0.11 -15.20 8.04
C TYR A 142 -0.73 -16.07 7.09
N TRP A 143 -0.35 -16.12 5.81
CA TRP A 143 -1.02 -16.88 4.75
C TRP A 143 -1.25 -18.37 5.07
N GLN A 144 -0.42 -18.98 5.93
CA GLN A 144 -0.58 -20.40 6.30
C GLN A 144 -1.92 -20.71 6.97
N TYR A 145 -2.56 -19.74 7.62
CA TYR A 145 -3.86 -19.95 8.28
C TYR A 145 -5.05 -19.62 7.37
N VAL A 146 -4.85 -18.71 6.41
CA VAL A 146 -5.91 -18.17 5.56
C VAL A 146 -6.24 -19.13 4.42
N ASP A 147 -7.53 -19.31 4.15
CA ASP A 147 -8.06 -20.05 3.00
C ASP A 147 -8.49 -19.16 1.86
N GLU A 148 -8.88 -17.93 2.17
CA GLU A 148 -9.26 -16.92 1.20
C GLU A 148 -9.01 -15.53 1.79
N LEU A 149 -8.40 -14.66 1.00
CA LEU A 149 -8.26 -13.26 1.33
C LEU A 149 -9.22 -12.44 0.48
N VAL A 150 -10.09 -11.67 1.14
CA VAL A 150 -10.89 -10.63 0.52
C VAL A 150 -10.10 -9.34 0.58
N TYR A 151 -9.75 -8.81 -0.59
CA TYR A 151 -9.14 -7.51 -0.72
C TYR A 151 -10.19 -6.44 -0.44
N TRP A 152 -10.20 -5.91 0.79
CA TRP A 152 -11.22 -4.98 1.24
C TRP A 152 -10.93 -3.56 0.75
N GLY A 153 -11.91 -2.99 0.07
CA GLY A 153 -11.88 -1.62 -0.43
C GLY A 153 -13.26 -1.22 -0.94
N GLY A 154 -13.37 0.02 -1.37
CA GLY A 154 -14.59 0.57 -1.95
C GLY A 154 -15.25 1.59 -1.03
N SER A 155 -15.66 2.72 -1.60
CA SER A 155 -16.35 3.79 -0.90
C SER A 155 -17.26 4.55 -1.86
N SER A 156 -18.25 5.27 -1.31
CA SER A 156 -19.15 6.11 -2.11
C SER A 156 -18.44 7.29 -2.79
N GLY A 157 -17.21 7.62 -2.38
CA GLY A 157 -16.40 8.70 -2.94
C GLY A 157 -15.35 8.25 -3.95
N GLU A 158 -14.86 7.01 -3.85
CA GLU A 158 -13.76 6.50 -4.68
C GLU A 158 -14.23 5.50 -5.73
N GLY A 159 -15.19 4.62 -5.42
CA GLY A 159 -15.63 3.54 -6.31
C GLY A 159 -16.10 2.32 -5.52
N LEU A 160 -16.94 1.47 -6.11
CA LEU A 160 -17.61 0.37 -5.40
C LEU A 160 -17.02 -1.01 -5.71
N ILE A 161 -16.38 -1.13 -6.87
CA ILE A 161 -15.87 -2.38 -7.42
C ILE A 161 -14.35 -2.28 -7.43
N VAL A 162 -13.72 -3.08 -6.57
CA VAL A 162 -12.30 -3.00 -6.30
C VAL A 162 -11.64 -4.36 -6.54
N PRO A 163 -10.93 -4.54 -7.66
CA PRO A 163 -10.06 -5.69 -7.84
C PRO A 163 -8.89 -5.64 -6.85
N PRO A 164 -8.30 -6.79 -6.48
CA PRO A 164 -7.07 -6.81 -5.70
C PRO A 164 -5.90 -6.21 -6.50
N SER A 165 -4.98 -5.53 -5.81
CA SER A 165 -3.69 -5.15 -6.42
C SER A 165 -2.86 -6.41 -6.73
N PRO A 166 -2.01 -6.38 -7.78
CA PRO A 166 -1.26 -7.55 -8.20
C PRO A 166 -0.20 -7.97 -7.18
N ASP A 167 0.38 -7.04 -6.41
CA ASP A 167 1.36 -7.39 -5.37
C ASP A 167 0.77 -8.23 -4.23
N VAL A 168 -0.50 -8.02 -3.88
CA VAL A 168 -1.24 -8.84 -2.92
C VAL A 168 -1.63 -10.17 -3.54
N THR A 169 -2.13 -10.14 -4.78
CA THR A 169 -2.50 -11.36 -5.54
C THR A 169 -1.29 -12.28 -5.69
N ASP A 170 -0.15 -11.73 -6.10
CA ASP A 170 1.10 -12.45 -6.29
C ASP A 170 1.56 -13.13 -5.00
N LEU A 171 1.52 -12.42 -3.88
CA LEU A 171 1.94 -12.96 -2.58
C LEU A 171 0.95 -14.02 -2.05
N GLY A 172 -0.35 -13.79 -2.21
CA GLY A 172 -1.39 -14.77 -1.87
C GLY A 172 -1.25 -16.04 -2.71
N HIS A 173 -1.11 -15.90 -4.02
CA HIS A 173 -0.92 -16.98 -4.97
C HIS A 173 0.34 -17.79 -4.68
N LYS A 174 1.46 -17.13 -4.37
CA LYS A 174 2.71 -17.81 -3.95
C LYS A 174 2.52 -18.69 -2.73
N ASN A 175 1.65 -18.27 -1.80
CA ASN A 175 1.30 -19.03 -0.60
C ASN A 175 0.10 -19.99 -0.81
N GLY A 176 -0.46 -20.05 -2.01
CA GLY A 176 -1.59 -20.90 -2.36
C GLY A 176 -2.92 -20.47 -1.74
N VAL A 177 -3.08 -19.16 -1.53
CA VAL A 177 -4.30 -18.53 -1.03
C VAL A 177 -4.96 -17.74 -2.16
N PRO A 178 -6.21 -18.07 -2.54
CA PRO A 178 -6.95 -17.25 -3.48
C PRO A 178 -7.22 -15.86 -2.91
N VAL A 179 -7.14 -14.85 -3.78
CA VAL A 179 -7.39 -13.45 -3.48
C VAL A 179 -8.58 -12.97 -4.31
N ILE A 180 -9.61 -12.45 -3.65
CA ILE A 180 -10.83 -11.99 -4.30
C ILE A 180 -11.04 -10.49 -4.12
N GLY A 181 -11.59 -9.84 -5.14
CA GLY A 181 -11.95 -8.43 -5.10
C GLY A 181 -13.23 -8.19 -4.29
N THR A 182 -13.55 -6.92 -4.08
CA THR A 182 -14.75 -6.50 -3.36
C THR A 182 -15.72 -5.76 -4.28
N VAL A 183 -17.01 -6.11 -4.19
CA VAL A 183 -18.13 -5.30 -4.66
C VAL A 183 -18.90 -4.82 -3.43
N PHE A 184 -18.80 -3.53 -3.11
CA PHE A 184 -19.40 -2.95 -1.91
C PHE A 184 -20.48 -1.93 -2.27
N PHE A 185 -21.70 -2.16 -1.79
CA PHE A 185 -22.78 -1.18 -1.84
C PHE A 185 -22.96 -0.56 -0.45
N PRO A 186 -22.53 0.69 -0.21
CA PRO A 186 -22.57 1.30 1.12
C PRO A 186 -24.00 1.48 1.64
N GLN A 187 -24.15 1.56 2.95
CA GLN A 187 -25.38 2.04 3.60
C GLN A 187 -25.69 3.48 3.19
N ASP A 188 -26.96 3.88 3.27
CA ASP A 188 -27.40 5.23 2.90
C ASP A 188 -26.67 6.33 3.71
N VAL A 189 -26.39 6.07 4.99
CA VAL A 189 -25.65 6.99 5.88
C VAL A 189 -24.19 7.20 5.46
N ALA A 190 -23.63 6.26 4.70
CA ALA A 190 -22.29 6.31 4.12
C ALA A 190 -22.31 6.74 2.65
N GLY A 191 -23.43 7.25 2.15
CA GLY A 191 -23.58 7.73 0.77
C GLY A 191 -24.00 6.66 -0.24
N GLY A 192 -24.56 5.53 0.23
CA GLY A 192 -25.15 4.49 -0.61
C GLY A 192 -26.24 5.03 -1.55
N LYS A 193 -26.29 4.50 -2.77
CA LYS A 193 -27.29 4.89 -3.79
C LYS A 193 -27.85 3.67 -4.49
N MET A 194 -29.18 3.61 -4.58
CA MET A 194 -29.87 2.53 -5.30
C MET A 194 -29.62 2.55 -6.81
N GLU A 195 -29.24 3.70 -7.38
CA GLU A 195 -28.88 3.83 -8.79
C GLU A 195 -27.70 2.91 -9.15
N TRP A 196 -26.68 2.82 -8.27
CA TRP A 196 -25.54 1.92 -8.47
C TRP A 196 -25.97 0.45 -8.45
N LEU A 197 -26.87 0.07 -7.54
CA LEU A 197 -27.41 -1.30 -7.49
C LEU A 197 -28.26 -1.61 -8.74
N ASP A 198 -29.07 -0.64 -9.19
CA ASP A 198 -29.90 -0.77 -10.39
C ASP A 198 -29.05 -0.95 -11.66
N THR A 199 -27.94 -0.20 -11.80
CA THR A 199 -26.96 -0.38 -12.88
C THR A 199 -26.24 -1.72 -12.78
N PHE A 200 -25.76 -2.08 -11.58
CA PHE A 200 -25.06 -3.35 -11.35
C PHE A 200 -25.92 -4.57 -11.70
N LEU A 201 -27.21 -4.54 -11.31
CA LEU A 201 -28.17 -5.61 -11.57
C LEU A 201 -28.91 -5.46 -12.92
N GLN A 202 -28.42 -4.61 -13.82
CA GLN A 202 -29.02 -4.47 -15.15
C GLN A 202 -28.97 -5.81 -15.89
N GLN A 203 -30.12 -6.28 -16.34
CA GLN A 203 -30.25 -7.52 -17.10
C GLN A 203 -30.76 -7.22 -18.51
N LYS A 204 -30.07 -7.78 -19.52
CA LYS A 204 -30.48 -7.72 -20.94
C LYS A 204 -31.65 -8.67 -21.21
N GLU A 205 -32.34 -8.47 -22.34
CA GLU A 205 -33.47 -9.32 -22.76
C GLU A 205 -33.10 -10.80 -22.96
N ASP A 206 -31.84 -11.09 -23.24
CA ASP A 206 -31.29 -12.44 -23.38
C ASP A 206 -30.94 -13.11 -22.03
N GLY A 207 -31.12 -12.38 -20.92
CA GLY A 207 -30.84 -12.84 -19.57
C GLY A 207 -29.41 -12.59 -19.09
N SER A 208 -28.55 -11.99 -19.92
CA SER A 208 -27.17 -11.66 -19.55
C SER A 208 -27.10 -10.44 -18.63
N PHE A 209 -26.08 -10.42 -17.75
CA PHE A 209 -25.77 -9.31 -16.86
C PHE A 209 -24.45 -8.65 -17.29
N PRO A 210 -24.47 -7.45 -17.90
CA PRO A 210 -23.26 -6.84 -18.45
C PRO A 210 -22.17 -6.58 -17.41
N VAL A 211 -22.54 -6.18 -16.19
CA VAL A 211 -21.55 -6.00 -15.12
C VAL A 211 -20.95 -7.34 -14.69
N ALA A 212 -21.72 -8.43 -14.64
CA ALA A 212 -21.15 -9.76 -14.38
C ALA A 212 -20.14 -10.18 -15.46
N ASP A 213 -20.44 -9.88 -16.74
CA ASP A 213 -19.50 -10.14 -17.83
C ASP A 213 -18.19 -9.35 -17.64
N LYS A 214 -18.27 -8.08 -17.21
CA LYS A 214 -17.09 -7.25 -16.90
C LYS A 214 -16.32 -7.70 -15.66
N LEU A 215 -16.99 -8.11 -14.59
CA LEU A 215 -16.34 -8.68 -13.40
C LEU A 215 -15.53 -9.95 -13.75
N ILE A 216 -16.03 -10.75 -14.70
CA ILE A 216 -15.31 -11.93 -15.21
C ILE A 216 -14.11 -11.51 -16.06
N GLU A 217 -14.29 -10.52 -16.95
CA GLU A 217 -13.23 -9.99 -17.80
C GLU A 217 -12.07 -9.43 -16.97
N VAL A 218 -12.36 -8.60 -15.96
CA VAL A 218 -11.36 -8.02 -15.05
C VAL A 218 -10.61 -9.13 -14.29
N ALA A 219 -11.32 -10.08 -13.68
CA ALA A 219 -10.68 -11.18 -12.94
C ALA A 219 -9.76 -12.02 -13.83
N GLN A 220 -10.13 -12.24 -15.09
CA GLN A 220 -9.29 -12.96 -16.05
C GLN A 220 -8.11 -12.15 -16.56
N ALA A 221 -8.30 -10.85 -16.77
CA ALA A 221 -7.26 -9.95 -17.24
C ALA A 221 -6.18 -9.74 -16.18
N TYR A 222 -6.58 -9.46 -14.94
CA TYR A 222 -5.67 -9.16 -13.82
C TYR A 222 -5.16 -10.42 -13.11
N GLY A 223 -5.85 -11.55 -13.28
CA GLY A 223 -5.40 -12.85 -12.78
C GLY A 223 -5.69 -13.10 -11.30
N PHE A 224 -6.90 -12.79 -10.83
CA PHE A 224 -7.36 -13.07 -9.45
C PHE A 224 -8.64 -13.93 -9.42
N ASP A 225 -9.07 -14.35 -8.23
CA ASP A 225 -9.87 -15.57 -8.08
C ASP A 225 -11.39 -15.38 -7.98
N GLY A 226 -11.91 -14.16 -7.89
CA GLY A 226 -13.34 -13.97 -7.66
C GLY A 226 -13.74 -12.67 -6.97
N TRP A 227 -14.94 -12.67 -6.39
CA TRP A 227 -15.59 -11.46 -5.84
C TRP A 227 -16.36 -11.72 -4.55
N PHE A 228 -16.13 -10.85 -3.56
CA PHE A 228 -16.93 -10.71 -2.36
C PHE A 228 -18.01 -9.65 -2.59
N ILE A 229 -19.28 -10.03 -2.45
CA ILE A 229 -20.41 -9.11 -2.64
C ILE A 229 -20.96 -8.71 -1.27
N ASN A 230 -20.77 -7.45 -0.92
CA ASN A 230 -21.38 -6.82 0.25
C ASN A 230 -22.46 -5.82 -0.19
N GLN A 231 -23.73 -6.22 -0.10
CA GLN A 231 -24.84 -5.33 -0.40
C GLN A 231 -25.40 -4.76 0.90
N GLU A 232 -25.12 -3.49 1.21
CA GLU A 232 -25.62 -2.81 2.42
C GLU A 232 -26.57 -1.64 2.16
N THR A 233 -26.79 -1.25 0.90
CA THR A 233 -27.69 -0.14 0.57
C THR A 233 -29.15 -0.49 0.86
N GLU A 234 -29.80 0.32 1.71
CA GLU A 234 -31.20 0.17 2.10
C GLU A 234 -32.17 0.86 1.14
N GLY A 235 -31.74 1.99 0.58
CA GLY A 235 -32.50 2.82 -0.34
C GLY A 235 -33.47 3.77 0.37
N ALA A 236 -33.61 4.97 -0.22
CA ALA A 236 -34.50 6.01 0.25
C ALA A 236 -35.99 5.62 0.18
N GLU A 237 -36.87 6.36 0.87
CA GLU A 237 -38.32 6.09 0.91
C GLU A 237 -38.95 5.99 -0.49
N GLU A 238 -38.44 6.73 -1.48
CA GLU A 238 -38.93 6.74 -2.85
C GLU A 238 -38.50 5.52 -3.68
N ARG A 239 -37.35 4.91 -3.34
CA ARG A 239 -36.79 3.73 -4.00
C ARG A 239 -36.18 2.81 -2.93
N PRO A 240 -37.00 2.13 -2.10
CA PRO A 240 -36.47 1.21 -1.12
C PRO A 240 -35.95 -0.05 -1.82
N LEU A 241 -34.98 -0.71 -1.18
CA LEU A 241 -34.63 -2.09 -1.50
C LEU A 241 -35.90 -2.97 -1.39
N ASN A 242 -36.05 -3.93 -2.30
CA ASN A 242 -37.24 -4.79 -2.33
C ASN A 242 -36.96 -6.20 -2.90
N GLU A 243 -37.94 -7.09 -2.77
CA GLU A 243 -37.86 -8.50 -3.17
C GLU A 243 -37.38 -8.72 -4.61
N GLN A 244 -37.71 -7.83 -5.56
CA GLN A 244 -37.23 -7.96 -6.94
C GLN A 244 -35.72 -7.75 -7.05
N ASP A 245 -35.14 -6.89 -6.21
CA ASP A 245 -33.69 -6.67 -6.14
C ASP A 245 -32.99 -7.93 -5.63
N ALA A 246 -33.55 -8.59 -4.60
CA ALA A 246 -33.04 -9.87 -4.09
C ALA A 246 -33.09 -10.98 -5.15
N VAL A 247 -34.20 -11.10 -5.89
CA VAL A 247 -34.32 -12.08 -7.00
C VAL A 247 -33.32 -11.79 -8.11
N LYS A 248 -33.11 -10.51 -8.46
CA LYS A 248 -32.11 -10.12 -9.47
C LYS A 248 -30.68 -10.39 -8.99
N MET A 249 -30.37 -10.13 -7.73
CA MET A 249 -29.05 -10.44 -7.15
C MET A 249 -28.76 -11.94 -7.18
N GLN A 250 -29.74 -12.78 -6.81
CA GLN A 250 -29.60 -14.24 -6.95
C GLN A 250 -29.34 -14.63 -8.42
N ALA A 251 -30.12 -14.09 -9.36
CA ALA A 251 -29.96 -14.38 -10.78
C ALA A 251 -28.61 -13.87 -11.34
N PHE A 252 -28.11 -12.75 -10.85
CA PHE A 252 -26.79 -12.19 -11.17
C PHE A 252 -25.68 -13.16 -10.75
N ILE A 253 -25.70 -13.61 -9.49
CA ILE A 253 -24.71 -14.55 -8.96
C ILE A 253 -24.75 -15.87 -9.73
N GLN A 254 -25.94 -16.41 -9.97
CA GLN A 254 -26.11 -17.63 -10.77
C GLN A 254 -25.59 -17.47 -12.20
N TYR A 255 -25.80 -16.31 -12.82
CA TYR A 255 -25.26 -16.02 -14.14
C TYR A 255 -23.73 -15.99 -14.11
N LEU A 256 -23.13 -15.25 -13.17
CA LEU A 256 -21.67 -15.16 -13.01
C LEU A 256 -21.07 -16.57 -12.82
N LYS A 257 -21.57 -17.34 -11.86
CA LYS A 257 -21.10 -18.71 -11.59
C LYS A 257 -21.32 -19.67 -12.76
N LYS A 258 -22.33 -19.44 -13.59
CA LYS A 258 -22.56 -20.24 -14.81
C LYS A 258 -21.54 -19.91 -15.90
N GLN A 259 -21.18 -18.64 -16.07
CA GLN A 259 -20.20 -18.21 -17.09
C GLN A 259 -18.76 -18.51 -16.67
N ALA A 260 -18.45 -18.32 -15.39
CA ALA A 260 -17.12 -18.51 -14.82
C ALA A 260 -17.20 -19.34 -13.52
N PRO A 261 -17.47 -20.65 -13.60
CA PRO A 261 -17.61 -21.51 -12.42
C PRO A 261 -16.34 -21.58 -11.55
N GLN A 262 -15.18 -21.27 -12.13
CA GLN A 262 -13.90 -21.22 -11.44
C GLN A 262 -13.75 -19.99 -10.53
N LEU A 263 -14.44 -18.88 -10.82
CA LEU A 263 -14.35 -17.68 -9.99
C LEU A 263 -15.18 -17.86 -8.72
N ARG A 264 -14.59 -17.56 -7.58
CA ARG A 264 -15.22 -17.66 -6.26
C ARG A 264 -16.18 -16.49 -6.06
N VAL A 265 -17.36 -16.76 -5.50
CA VAL A 265 -18.31 -15.72 -5.09
C VAL A 265 -18.69 -15.95 -3.65
N VAL A 266 -18.40 -14.95 -2.82
CA VAL A 266 -18.77 -14.92 -1.41
C VAL A 266 -19.86 -13.87 -1.22
N TYR A 267 -20.93 -14.22 -0.49
CA TYR A 267 -22.01 -13.28 -0.19
C TYR A 267 -22.03 -12.90 1.28
N TYR A 268 -22.14 -11.60 1.58
CA TYR A 268 -22.27 -11.12 2.95
C TYR A 268 -23.72 -11.22 3.46
N ASP A 269 -23.93 -11.71 4.67
CA ASP A 269 -25.22 -11.86 5.34
C ASP A 269 -25.88 -10.50 5.65
N SER A 270 -26.52 -9.90 4.64
CA SER A 270 -27.03 -8.52 4.65
C SER A 270 -28.45 -8.42 4.09
N MET A 271 -28.58 -8.37 2.75
CA MET A 271 -29.88 -8.39 2.09
C MET A 271 -30.60 -9.72 2.33
N THR A 272 -31.87 -9.65 2.69
CA THR A 272 -32.75 -10.81 2.84
C THR A 272 -33.54 -11.11 1.57
N SER A 273 -34.21 -12.26 1.54
CA SER A 273 -35.08 -12.69 0.45
C SER A 273 -36.29 -11.80 0.22
N GLU A 274 -36.68 -10.99 1.20
CA GLU A 274 -37.72 -9.96 1.05
C GLU A 274 -37.16 -8.64 0.48
N GLY A 275 -35.85 -8.58 0.20
CA GLY A 275 -35.10 -7.39 -0.21
C GLY A 275 -35.06 -6.33 0.87
N LYS A 276 -34.72 -6.73 2.10
CA LYS A 276 -34.49 -5.81 3.21
C LYS A 276 -33.08 -5.99 3.74
N MET A 277 -32.47 -4.88 4.15
CA MET A 277 -31.24 -4.90 4.94
C MET A 277 -31.54 -5.39 6.36
N ASP A 278 -31.17 -6.64 6.65
CA ASP A 278 -31.45 -7.29 7.94
C ASP A 278 -30.44 -8.42 8.16
N TRP A 279 -29.30 -8.11 8.79
CA TRP A 279 -28.26 -9.08 9.11
C TRP A 279 -28.80 -10.18 10.03
N GLN A 280 -28.72 -11.44 9.61
CA GLN A 280 -29.25 -12.56 10.39
C GLN A 280 -28.25 -13.10 11.42
N ASN A 281 -26.96 -12.78 11.27
CA ASN A 281 -25.83 -13.26 12.07
C ASN A 281 -25.67 -14.80 12.01
N ALA A 282 -26.33 -15.43 11.05
CA ALA A 282 -26.57 -16.88 10.97
C ALA A 282 -27.11 -17.24 9.59
N LEU A 283 -26.95 -18.50 9.18
CA LEU A 283 -27.69 -19.04 8.04
C LEU A 283 -29.16 -19.26 8.44
N THR A 284 -30.09 -18.63 7.73
CA THR A 284 -31.55 -18.69 8.00
C THR A 284 -32.37 -18.80 6.72
N ASP A 285 -33.69 -19.01 6.84
CA ASP A 285 -34.56 -19.05 5.65
C ASP A 285 -34.56 -17.74 4.85
N LYS A 286 -34.18 -16.62 5.48
CA LYS A 286 -34.18 -15.31 4.84
C LYS A 286 -32.98 -15.05 3.94
N ASN A 287 -31.85 -15.72 4.16
CA ASN A 287 -30.62 -15.49 3.37
C ASN A 287 -30.14 -16.75 2.63
N THR A 288 -30.73 -17.92 2.90
CA THR A 288 -30.39 -19.19 2.21
C THR A 288 -30.42 -19.06 0.69
N MET A 289 -31.30 -18.21 0.14
CA MET A 289 -31.41 -18.03 -1.31
C MET A 289 -30.10 -17.59 -2.00
N PHE A 290 -29.18 -16.97 -1.27
CA PHE A 290 -27.89 -16.55 -1.82
C PHE A 290 -26.84 -17.66 -1.82
N LEU A 291 -27.06 -18.76 -1.10
CA LEU A 291 -26.23 -19.99 -1.20
C LEU A 291 -26.88 -21.07 -2.05
N GLN A 292 -28.21 -21.18 -1.98
CA GLN A 292 -28.95 -22.24 -2.64
C GLN A 292 -30.32 -21.74 -3.08
N ASP A 293 -30.71 -22.01 -4.33
CA ASP A 293 -32.02 -21.64 -4.86
C ASP A 293 -33.14 -22.55 -4.31
N GLN A 294 -34.40 -22.26 -4.70
CA GLN A 294 -35.58 -23.01 -4.21
C GLN A 294 -35.59 -24.48 -4.67
N GLU A 295 -34.86 -24.79 -5.75
CA GLU A 295 -34.71 -26.13 -6.31
C GLU A 295 -33.53 -26.91 -5.69
N GLY A 296 -32.71 -26.26 -4.86
CA GLY A 296 -31.55 -26.87 -4.21
C GLY A 296 -30.25 -26.72 -5.00
N ASN A 297 -30.20 -25.90 -6.05
CA ASN A 297 -28.97 -25.67 -6.82
C ASN A 297 -28.09 -24.61 -6.13
N PRO A 298 -26.76 -24.73 -6.19
CA PRO A 298 -25.84 -23.75 -5.61
C PRO A 298 -25.96 -22.37 -6.30
N VAL A 299 -25.78 -21.31 -5.51
CA VAL A 299 -25.81 -19.90 -5.94
C VAL A 299 -24.43 -19.27 -5.72
N ALA A 300 -24.11 -18.72 -4.54
CA ALA A 300 -22.75 -18.35 -4.17
C ALA A 300 -21.99 -19.58 -3.63
N ASP A 301 -20.66 -19.51 -3.62
CA ASP A 301 -19.82 -20.60 -3.10
C ASP A 301 -19.85 -20.61 -1.57
N GLU A 302 -19.77 -19.44 -0.95
CA GLU A 302 -19.55 -19.27 0.49
C GLU A 302 -20.34 -18.06 1.03
N MET A 303 -20.60 -18.02 2.34
CA MET A 303 -21.30 -16.91 2.99
C MET A 303 -20.53 -16.42 4.21
N PHE A 304 -20.36 -15.11 4.30
CA PHE A 304 -19.83 -14.45 5.50
C PHE A 304 -20.99 -14.01 6.38
N LEU A 305 -21.06 -14.56 7.60
CA LEU A 305 -22.10 -14.28 8.58
C LEU A 305 -21.76 -13.02 9.39
N ASN A 306 -22.75 -12.17 9.64
CA ASN A 306 -22.57 -10.94 10.40
C ASN A 306 -22.13 -11.21 11.86
N PHE A 307 -21.53 -10.20 12.49
CA PHE A 307 -20.70 -10.33 13.70
C PHE A 307 -21.45 -10.71 14.99
N TRP A 308 -22.74 -10.40 15.12
CA TRP A 308 -23.40 -10.36 16.44
C TRP A 308 -23.66 -11.72 17.09
N TRP A 309 -23.24 -12.84 16.49
CA TRP A 309 -23.20 -14.12 17.20
C TRP A 309 -22.28 -14.10 18.43
N THR A 310 -21.37 -13.13 18.52
CA THR A 310 -20.49 -12.89 19.67
C THR A 310 -21.18 -12.20 20.86
N GLU A 311 -22.34 -11.56 20.65
CA GLU A 311 -22.99 -10.69 21.64
C GLU A 311 -23.67 -11.48 22.78
N GLU A 312 -23.59 -10.96 24.01
CA GLU A 312 -24.17 -11.62 25.19
C GLU A 312 -25.70 -11.77 25.06
N GLU A 313 -26.38 -10.77 24.51
CA GLU A 313 -27.84 -10.78 24.34
C GLU A 313 -28.31 -11.86 23.36
N LEU A 314 -27.46 -12.25 22.40
CA LEU A 314 -27.77 -13.26 21.38
C LEU A 314 -27.22 -14.65 21.72
N ALA A 315 -26.33 -14.78 22.71
CA ALA A 315 -25.70 -16.04 23.11
C ALA A 315 -26.69 -17.17 23.38
N SER A 316 -27.88 -16.87 23.94
CA SER A 316 -28.92 -17.88 24.21
C SER A 316 -29.57 -18.50 22.97
N GLN A 317 -29.35 -17.92 21.78
CA GLN A 317 -29.90 -18.37 20.52
C GLN A 317 -29.03 -19.42 19.81
N ASP A 318 -27.76 -19.57 20.24
CA ASP A 318 -26.83 -20.58 19.73
C ASP A 318 -26.73 -20.56 18.18
N LEU A 319 -26.49 -19.36 17.64
CA LEU A 319 -26.65 -19.04 16.23
C LEU A 319 -25.76 -19.86 15.28
N LEU A 320 -24.53 -20.15 15.68
CA LEU A 320 -23.59 -20.92 14.86
C LEU A 320 -23.94 -22.42 14.84
N SER A 321 -24.33 -22.98 15.98
CA SER A 321 -24.90 -24.34 16.07
C SER A 321 -26.18 -24.48 15.24
N ALA A 322 -27.06 -23.47 15.28
CA ALA A 322 -28.24 -23.43 14.43
C ALA A 322 -27.89 -23.36 12.93
N SER A 323 -26.88 -22.57 12.57
CA SER A 323 -26.36 -22.45 11.21
C SER A 323 -25.77 -23.77 10.70
N GLU A 324 -24.94 -24.43 11.52
CA GLU A 324 -24.38 -25.76 11.22
C GLU A 324 -25.49 -26.76 10.92
N LYS A 325 -26.48 -26.85 11.82
CA LYS A 325 -27.61 -27.77 11.67
C LYS A 325 -28.38 -27.50 10.38
N LYS A 326 -28.66 -26.23 10.07
CA LYS A 326 -29.38 -25.84 8.87
C LYS A 326 -28.58 -26.14 7.59
N ALA A 327 -27.29 -25.82 7.57
CA ALA A 327 -26.40 -26.14 6.45
C ALA A 327 -26.43 -27.66 6.16
N ARG A 328 -26.29 -28.49 7.21
CA ARG A 328 -26.40 -29.96 7.08
C ARG A 328 -27.76 -30.43 6.58
N GLU A 329 -28.86 -29.78 6.99
CA GLU A 329 -30.22 -30.08 6.48
C GLU A 329 -30.37 -29.77 4.98
N LEU A 330 -29.68 -28.75 4.50
CA LEU A 330 -29.67 -28.30 3.10
C LEU A 330 -28.62 -29.01 2.22
N GLY A 331 -27.71 -29.78 2.83
CA GLY A 331 -26.60 -30.42 2.13
C GLY A 331 -25.45 -29.46 1.79
N ILE A 332 -25.39 -28.31 2.46
CA ILE A 332 -24.30 -27.33 2.40
C ILE A 332 -23.26 -27.73 3.44
N ASP A 333 -21.96 -27.61 3.13
CA ASP A 333 -20.91 -27.82 4.12
C ASP A 333 -20.94 -26.66 5.14
N PRO A 334 -21.10 -26.92 6.45
CA PRO A 334 -21.04 -25.87 7.47
C PRO A 334 -19.76 -25.02 7.43
N TYR A 335 -18.66 -25.56 6.89
CA TYR A 335 -17.39 -24.85 6.75
C TYR A 335 -17.33 -23.93 5.52
N ASP A 336 -18.40 -23.84 4.71
CA ASP A 336 -18.59 -22.79 3.70
C ASP A 336 -19.30 -21.55 4.29
N LEU A 337 -19.65 -21.59 5.58
CA LEU A 337 -20.10 -20.44 6.36
C LEU A 337 -18.94 -19.89 7.18
N TYR A 338 -18.68 -18.60 7.10
CA TYR A 338 -17.64 -17.92 7.87
C TYR A 338 -18.28 -17.05 8.95
N ALA A 339 -18.15 -17.46 10.21
CA ALA A 339 -18.60 -16.70 11.35
C ALA A 339 -17.74 -15.43 11.51
N GLY A 340 -18.31 -14.28 11.17
CA GLY A 340 -17.57 -13.01 11.17
C GLY A 340 -17.20 -12.54 12.57
N VAL A 341 -15.97 -12.07 12.76
CA VAL A 341 -15.54 -11.29 13.93
C VAL A 341 -15.03 -9.93 13.46
N ASP A 342 -15.57 -8.86 14.04
CA ASP A 342 -15.09 -7.50 13.78
C ASP A 342 -13.96 -7.17 14.76
N ILE A 343 -12.74 -7.07 14.23
CA ILE A 343 -11.56 -6.71 15.00
C ILE A 343 -10.96 -5.37 14.57
N GLN A 344 -11.68 -4.58 13.76
CA GLN A 344 -11.17 -3.35 13.18
C GLN A 344 -10.70 -2.34 14.24
N ALA A 345 -11.46 -2.20 15.33
CA ALA A 345 -11.17 -1.21 16.37
C ALA A 345 -10.17 -1.71 17.42
N ASP A 346 -10.35 -2.93 17.90
CA ASP A 346 -9.71 -3.43 19.12
C ASP A 346 -8.79 -4.64 18.88
N GLY A 347 -8.71 -5.16 17.64
CA GLY A 347 -7.80 -6.24 17.30
C GLY A 347 -8.02 -7.52 18.10
N TYR A 348 -6.91 -8.12 18.54
CA TYR A 348 -6.97 -9.26 19.46
C TYR A 348 -7.47 -8.88 20.86
N THR A 349 -7.88 -7.63 21.14
CA THR A 349 -8.54 -7.28 22.40
C THR A 349 -10.06 -7.24 22.30
N THR A 350 -10.61 -7.45 21.10
CA THR A 350 -12.06 -7.63 20.89
C THR A 350 -12.59 -8.80 21.73
N PRO A 351 -13.64 -8.60 22.55
CA PRO A 351 -14.28 -9.69 23.27
C PRO A 351 -15.00 -10.64 22.32
N ILE A 352 -14.59 -11.91 22.30
CA ILE A 352 -15.19 -12.94 21.44
C ILE A 352 -15.64 -14.13 22.29
N ARG A 353 -16.91 -14.52 22.11
CA ARG A 353 -17.50 -15.71 22.73
C ARG A 353 -17.08 -16.98 22.00
N TRP A 354 -15.80 -17.33 22.14
CA TRP A 354 -15.23 -18.54 21.54
C TRP A 354 -15.97 -19.82 21.93
N ASP A 355 -16.59 -19.87 23.11
CA ASP A 355 -17.45 -20.99 23.53
C ASP A 355 -18.68 -21.20 22.65
N LEU A 356 -19.13 -20.20 21.90
CA LEU A 356 -20.22 -20.31 20.92
C LEU A 356 -19.73 -20.73 19.52
N PHE A 357 -18.43 -20.62 19.27
CA PHE A 357 -17.80 -21.05 18.02
C PHE A 357 -17.41 -22.54 18.06
N GLU A 358 -16.99 -23.01 19.24
CA GLU A 358 -16.64 -24.41 19.50
C GLU A 358 -17.86 -25.34 19.47
N SER A 359 -17.78 -26.44 18.72
CA SER A 359 -18.84 -27.46 18.62
C SER A 359 -18.58 -28.72 19.45
N GLY A 360 -17.41 -28.82 20.07
CA GLY A 360 -16.98 -29.99 20.85
C GLY A 360 -15.47 -29.97 21.09
N LYS A 361 -14.90 -31.16 21.38
CA LYS A 361 -13.45 -31.30 21.48
C LYS A 361 -12.85 -31.17 20.07
N ASP A 362 -11.93 -30.23 19.89
CA ASP A 362 -11.12 -30.08 18.69
C ASP A 362 -11.95 -29.85 17.41
N SER A 363 -13.07 -29.10 17.52
CA SER A 363 -14.05 -28.90 16.45
C SER A 363 -14.80 -27.57 16.59
N THR A 364 -15.17 -26.96 15.47
CA THR A 364 -15.94 -25.70 15.39
C THR A 364 -17.28 -25.94 14.69
N HIS A 365 -18.25 -25.04 14.86
CA HIS A 365 -19.55 -25.16 14.18
C HIS A 365 -19.49 -24.78 12.70
N THR A 366 -18.64 -23.81 12.38
CA THR A 366 -18.47 -23.20 11.06
C THR A 366 -17.01 -22.79 10.86
N SER A 367 -16.68 -22.17 9.73
CA SER A 367 -15.39 -21.51 9.49
C SER A 367 -15.33 -20.13 10.15
N LEU A 368 -14.15 -19.51 10.19
CA LEU A 368 -13.92 -18.23 10.87
C LEU A 368 -13.69 -17.11 9.86
N GLY A 369 -14.47 -16.04 9.93
CA GLY A 369 -14.26 -14.83 9.13
C GLY A 369 -13.66 -13.72 9.97
N ILE A 370 -12.44 -13.26 9.65
CA ILE A 370 -11.79 -12.15 10.36
C ILE A 370 -11.98 -10.86 9.55
N TYR A 371 -12.76 -9.92 10.06
CA TYR A 371 -12.93 -8.60 9.45
C TYR A 371 -11.90 -7.60 10.00
N CYS A 372 -11.16 -6.98 9.08
CA CYS A 372 -10.08 -6.02 9.32
C CYS A 372 -8.90 -6.52 10.17
N PRO A 373 -8.25 -7.68 9.85
CA PRO A 373 -7.00 -8.08 10.50
C PRO A 373 -5.84 -7.13 10.24
N ASN A 374 -5.95 -6.24 9.24
CA ASN A 374 -5.05 -5.12 9.04
C ASN A 374 -4.98 -4.15 10.25
N TRP A 375 -5.84 -4.31 11.27
CA TRP A 375 -5.64 -3.69 12.58
C TRP A 375 -4.21 -3.89 13.11
N ALA A 376 -3.62 -5.07 12.90
CA ALA A 376 -2.25 -5.34 13.36
C ALA A 376 -1.24 -4.33 12.78
N TYR A 377 -1.46 -3.93 11.53
CA TYR A 377 -0.69 -2.90 10.82
C TYR A 377 -1.09 -1.49 11.27
N THR A 378 -2.37 -1.14 11.22
CA THR A 378 -2.82 0.25 11.49
C THR A 378 -2.66 0.69 12.96
N SER A 379 -2.54 -0.27 13.88
CA SER A 379 -2.26 -0.02 15.30
C SER A 379 -0.77 0.07 15.63
N ALA A 380 0.12 -0.37 14.72
CA ALA A 380 1.56 -0.40 14.95
C ALA A 380 2.23 0.94 14.65
N THR A 381 3.41 1.16 15.24
CA THR A 381 4.26 2.34 15.00
C THR A 381 5.47 2.06 14.09
N GLY A 382 5.62 0.81 13.64
CA GLY A 382 6.69 0.35 12.74
C GLY A 382 6.61 -1.17 12.52
N LEU A 383 7.49 -1.70 11.67
CA LEU A 383 7.44 -3.10 11.24
C LEU A 383 7.57 -4.11 12.40
N ASP A 384 8.40 -3.84 13.41
CA ASP A 384 8.58 -4.74 14.55
C ASP A 384 7.29 -4.93 15.36
N GLU A 385 6.58 -3.82 15.67
CA GLU A 385 5.31 -3.87 16.41
C GLU A 385 4.21 -4.50 15.56
N PHE A 386 4.23 -4.26 14.24
CA PHE A 386 3.31 -4.91 13.32
C PHE A 386 3.46 -6.45 13.35
N HIS A 387 4.68 -6.97 13.20
CA HIS A 387 4.92 -8.42 13.26
C HIS A 387 4.51 -9.03 14.61
N GLN A 388 4.72 -8.31 15.71
CA GLN A 388 4.29 -8.75 17.05
C GLN A 388 2.77 -8.79 17.18
N ASN A 389 2.08 -7.77 16.67
CA ASN A 389 0.62 -7.71 16.65
C ASN A 389 0.02 -8.84 15.81
N GLU A 390 0.58 -9.09 14.61
CA GLU A 390 0.15 -10.22 13.77
C GLU A 390 0.39 -11.55 14.48
N ASN A 391 1.55 -11.73 15.13
CA ASN A 391 1.84 -12.98 15.83
C ASN A 391 0.81 -13.26 16.94
N ALA A 392 0.50 -12.27 17.76
CA ALA A 392 -0.52 -12.42 18.80
C ALA A 392 -1.92 -12.71 18.23
N LEU A 393 -2.26 -12.08 17.10
CA LEU A 393 -3.55 -12.25 16.41
C LEU A 393 -3.68 -13.65 15.81
N TRP A 394 -2.71 -14.07 15.00
CA TRP A 394 -2.78 -15.29 14.21
C TRP A 394 -2.32 -16.54 14.95
N VAL A 395 -1.35 -16.41 15.85
CA VAL A 395 -0.82 -17.54 16.63
C VAL A 395 -1.57 -17.62 17.94
N ASN A 396 -1.11 -16.90 18.95
CA ASN A 396 -1.75 -16.73 20.26
C ASN A 396 -0.85 -15.86 21.16
N ASN A 397 -1.30 -15.59 22.38
CA ASN A 397 -0.55 -14.81 23.36
C ASN A 397 0.73 -15.49 23.91
N LYS A 398 0.99 -16.75 23.57
CA LYS A 398 2.25 -17.45 23.89
C LYS A 398 3.27 -17.35 22.77
N GLN A 399 2.87 -16.88 21.59
CA GLN A 399 3.70 -16.82 20.39
C GLN A 399 4.23 -18.20 20.00
N ASP A 400 3.43 -19.24 20.24
CA ASP A 400 3.76 -20.64 19.96
C ASP A 400 2.47 -21.36 19.53
N PRO A 401 2.33 -21.78 18.25
CA PRO A 401 1.10 -22.40 17.77
C PRO A 401 0.80 -23.75 18.44
N SER A 402 1.82 -24.44 18.96
CA SER A 402 1.66 -25.72 19.66
C SER A 402 1.16 -25.58 21.09
N ALA A 403 1.20 -24.36 21.65
CA ALA A 403 0.81 -24.10 23.02
C ALA A 403 -0.70 -24.25 23.24
N GLU A 404 -1.10 -25.03 24.25
CA GLU A 404 -2.51 -25.16 24.63
C GLU A 404 -3.03 -23.87 25.29
N ILE A 405 -4.10 -23.29 24.73
CA ILE A 405 -4.78 -22.11 25.29
C ILE A 405 -6.22 -22.48 25.63
N SER A 406 -6.54 -22.78 26.89
CA SER A 406 -7.93 -23.01 27.28
C SER A 406 -8.74 -21.70 27.28
N TYR A 407 -9.98 -21.76 26.80
CA TYR A 407 -10.93 -20.64 26.92
C TYR A 407 -11.33 -20.40 28.38
N SER A 408 -11.27 -19.14 28.81
CA SER A 408 -11.62 -18.74 30.18
C SER A 408 -12.59 -17.57 30.27
N SER A 409 -12.55 -16.63 29.31
CA SER A 409 -13.48 -15.51 29.25
C SER A 409 -13.53 -14.92 27.82
N PRO A 410 -14.57 -14.12 27.50
CA PRO A 410 -14.69 -13.51 26.18
C PRO A 410 -13.54 -12.55 25.82
N GLU A 411 -12.94 -11.89 26.81
CA GLU A 411 -11.82 -10.96 26.62
C GLU A 411 -10.48 -11.67 26.33
N GLN A 412 -10.44 -13.00 26.46
CA GLN A 412 -9.25 -13.78 26.15
C GLN A 412 -9.21 -14.12 24.66
N TRP A 413 -8.31 -13.46 23.94
CA TRP A 413 -7.94 -13.90 22.61
C TRP A 413 -7.18 -15.22 22.65
N ARG A 414 -7.60 -16.16 21.80
CA ARG A 414 -7.00 -17.49 21.71
C ARG A 414 -6.07 -17.63 20.51
N GLY A 415 -6.14 -16.72 19.54
CA GLY A 415 -5.38 -16.80 18.32
C GLY A 415 -5.92 -17.82 17.32
N VAL A 416 -5.74 -17.53 16.04
CA VAL A 416 -6.28 -18.35 14.94
C VAL A 416 -5.70 -19.76 14.93
N SER A 417 -4.42 -19.91 15.30
CA SER A 417 -3.73 -21.21 15.36
C SER A 417 -4.32 -22.18 16.37
N THR A 418 -5.17 -21.71 17.29
CA THR A 418 -5.92 -22.58 18.20
C THR A 418 -7.00 -23.39 17.47
N TYR A 419 -7.54 -22.88 16.36
CA TYR A 419 -8.67 -23.52 15.67
C TYR A 419 -8.31 -24.03 14.29
N ALA A 420 -7.52 -23.27 13.53
CA ALA A 420 -7.15 -23.63 12.17
C ALA A 420 -5.74 -24.22 12.13
N ILE A 421 -5.57 -25.29 11.34
CA ILE A 421 -4.25 -25.83 11.05
C ILE A 421 -3.45 -24.89 10.12
N GLU A 422 -2.14 -24.92 10.26
CA GLU A 422 -1.23 -24.34 9.30
C GLU A 422 -1.26 -25.14 7.98
N LYS A 423 -1.29 -24.43 6.86
CA LYS A 423 -1.20 -24.97 5.50
C LYS A 423 0.07 -24.47 4.83
N THR A 424 0.58 -25.23 3.85
CA THR A 424 1.85 -24.94 3.19
C THR A 424 1.76 -25.15 1.69
N ALA A 425 2.32 -24.22 0.91
CA ALA A 425 2.52 -24.35 -0.53
C ALA A 425 3.86 -25.01 -0.89
N ILE A 426 4.67 -25.37 0.11
CA ILE A 426 6.02 -25.93 -0.08
C ILE A 426 5.90 -27.42 -0.45
N SER A 427 5.60 -27.68 -1.72
CA SER A 427 5.29 -29.03 -2.23
C SER A 427 6.12 -29.44 -3.45
N SER A 428 6.94 -28.52 -3.99
CA SER A 428 7.79 -28.76 -5.16
C SER A 428 9.15 -28.08 -5.02
N LEU A 429 10.15 -28.63 -5.71
CA LEU A 429 11.44 -27.98 -5.87
C LEU A 429 11.38 -27.00 -7.05
N PRO A 430 12.11 -25.89 -7.00
CA PRO A 430 12.95 -25.42 -5.89
C PRO A 430 12.15 -24.74 -4.76
N PHE A 431 12.55 -24.96 -3.51
CA PHE A 431 12.10 -24.15 -2.37
C PHE A 431 13.23 -23.20 -1.94
N VAL A 432 12.99 -21.90 -2.06
CA VAL A 432 13.93 -20.85 -1.65
C VAL A 432 13.19 -19.77 -0.90
N THR A 433 13.76 -19.31 0.20
CA THR A 433 13.27 -18.18 1.00
C THR A 433 14.46 -17.40 1.53
N ASN A 434 14.41 -16.08 1.39
CA ASN A 434 15.34 -15.13 2.01
C ASN A 434 14.72 -14.48 3.25
N PHE A 435 13.54 -14.96 3.67
CA PHE A 435 12.72 -14.33 4.71
C PHE A 435 12.34 -12.89 4.39
N ASN A 436 12.28 -12.54 3.10
CA ASN A 436 11.84 -11.22 2.65
C ASN A 436 10.33 -11.08 2.89
N THR A 437 9.91 -10.12 3.68
CA THR A 437 8.48 -9.88 3.96
C THR A 437 7.79 -9.06 2.88
N GLY A 438 8.52 -8.49 1.91
CA GLY A 438 7.98 -7.63 0.86
C GLY A 438 8.05 -6.14 1.17
N SER A 439 8.69 -5.73 2.27
CA SER A 439 9.07 -4.34 2.54
C SER A 439 10.34 -4.26 3.38
N GLY A 440 10.92 -3.06 3.50
CA GLY A 440 12.03 -2.81 4.42
C GLY A 440 12.50 -1.36 4.43
N TYR A 441 13.22 -0.98 5.48
CA TYR A 441 13.90 0.32 5.60
C TYR A 441 15.21 0.40 4.80
N SER A 442 15.60 -0.71 4.18
CA SER A 442 16.84 -0.88 3.44
C SER A 442 16.73 -2.08 2.51
N PHE A 443 17.60 -2.13 1.51
CA PHE A 443 17.74 -3.30 0.64
C PHE A 443 19.15 -3.88 0.73
N PHE A 444 19.23 -5.18 0.98
CA PHE A 444 20.46 -5.94 1.08
C PHE A 444 20.62 -6.87 -0.12
N ARG A 445 21.86 -7.07 -0.53
CA ARG A 445 22.22 -8.04 -1.56
C ARG A 445 23.46 -8.82 -1.12
N GLN A 446 23.32 -10.12 -0.95
CA GLN A 446 24.35 -11.01 -0.41
C GLN A 446 24.98 -10.46 0.89
N GLY A 447 24.15 -9.89 1.75
CA GLY A 447 24.56 -9.31 3.04
C GLY A 447 25.14 -7.90 2.97
N GLU A 448 25.34 -7.31 1.79
CA GLU A 448 25.77 -5.91 1.62
C GLU A 448 24.54 -5.00 1.52
N GLN A 449 24.47 -3.94 2.34
CA GLN A 449 23.43 -2.91 2.23
C GLN A 449 23.71 -2.06 0.98
N ILE A 450 22.87 -2.17 -0.04
CA ILE A 450 23.01 -1.41 -1.30
C ILE A 450 22.04 -0.22 -1.39
N SER A 451 21.05 -0.15 -0.49
CA SER A 451 20.11 0.96 -0.38
C SER A 451 19.70 1.18 1.07
N LYS A 452 19.58 2.45 1.47
CA LYS A 452 18.90 2.91 2.69
C LYS A 452 17.51 3.49 2.40
N MET A 453 17.08 3.42 1.14
CA MET A 453 15.75 3.86 0.76
C MET A 453 14.73 2.85 1.28
N ASP A 454 13.74 3.35 2.01
CA ASP A 454 12.54 2.61 2.36
C ASP A 454 11.86 2.09 1.08
N TRP A 455 11.30 0.88 1.13
CA TRP A 455 10.66 0.28 -0.02
C TRP A 455 9.59 -0.73 0.38
N ASN A 456 8.59 -0.90 -0.49
CA ASN A 456 7.69 -2.04 -0.47
C ASN A 456 7.40 -2.52 -1.89
N ASN A 457 7.33 -3.84 -2.03
CA ASN A 457 6.79 -4.55 -3.18
C ASN A 457 6.45 -5.97 -2.70
N ARG A 458 5.17 -6.21 -2.38
CA ARG A 458 4.73 -7.48 -1.77
C ARG A 458 4.88 -8.67 -2.71
N SER A 459 4.89 -8.44 -4.02
CA SER A 459 5.11 -9.44 -5.06
C SER A 459 6.43 -10.21 -4.91
N VAL A 460 7.47 -9.54 -4.37
CA VAL A 460 8.79 -10.14 -4.10
C VAL A 460 8.94 -10.71 -2.68
N GLY A 461 7.88 -10.69 -1.88
CA GLY A 461 7.83 -11.34 -0.58
C GLY A 461 7.93 -12.86 -0.71
N ASP A 462 8.59 -13.51 0.24
CA ASP A 462 8.84 -14.95 0.23
C ASP A 462 7.74 -15.72 0.98
N ILE A 463 7.74 -17.06 0.82
CA ILE A 463 7.03 -17.92 1.76
C ILE A 463 7.78 -17.86 3.10
N LEU A 464 7.08 -17.39 4.13
CA LEU A 464 7.59 -17.21 5.50
C LEU A 464 7.37 -18.47 6.36
N PRO A 465 8.01 -18.60 7.53
CA PRO A 465 7.89 -19.78 8.39
C PRO A 465 6.44 -20.16 8.68
N THR A 466 6.13 -21.44 8.46
CA THR A 466 4.83 -22.05 8.80
C THR A 466 4.55 -21.91 10.29
N TYR A 467 5.54 -22.19 11.13
CA TYR A 467 5.41 -22.17 12.59
C TYR A 467 6.13 -20.97 13.20
N ARG A 468 5.41 -20.16 13.99
CA ARG A 468 5.92 -18.92 14.60
C ARG A 468 5.50 -18.77 16.08
N TRP A 469 6.24 -19.29 17.05
CA TRP A 469 7.50 -20.01 16.93
C TRP A 469 7.51 -21.23 17.85
N ILE A 470 7.80 -22.40 17.29
CA ILE A 470 8.03 -23.63 18.05
C ILE A 470 9.53 -23.70 18.33
N ILE A 471 9.93 -23.39 19.57
CA ILE A 471 11.32 -23.37 20.03
C ILE A 471 11.43 -24.17 21.32
N ASP A 472 12.30 -25.19 21.32
CA ASP A 472 12.67 -25.92 22.53
C ASP A 472 14.07 -25.52 22.98
N ASN A 473 14.18 -25.06 24.22
CA ASN A 473 15.43 -24.62 24.82
C ASN A 473 15.90 -25.64 25.88
N GLU A 474 17.09 -26.23 25.70
CA GLU A 474 17.69 -27.09 26.71
C GLU A 474 18.26 -26.26 27.88
N GLY A 475 18.00 -26.70 29.12
CA GLY A 475 18.59 -26.09 30.31
C GLY A 475 18.12 -24.66 30.54
N GLU A 476 19.05 -23.71 30.61
CA GLU A 476 18.79 -22.28 30.82
C GLU A 476 18.88 -21.48 29.51
N ASN A 477 18.91 -22.15 28.34
CA ASN A 477 18.76 -21.47 27.07
C ASN A 477 17.41 -20.72 27.01
N SER A 478 17.35 -19.63 26.26
CA SER A 478 16.13 -18.81 26.16
C SER A 478 15.99 -18.12 24.81
N LEU A 479 16.35 -18.82 23.73
CA LEU A 479 16.18 -18.29 22.39
C LEU A 479 14.72 -17.96 22.09
N LYS A 480 14.54 -16.83 21.42
CA LYS A 480 13.30 -16.34 20.81
C LYS A 480 13.56 -16.05 19.35
N ALA A 481 12.50 -15.90 18.57
CA ALA A 481 12.58 -15.56 17.17
C ALA A 481 11.81 -14.26 16.86
N ASP A 482 12.34 -13.47 15.94
CA ASP A 482 11.67 -12.31 15.33
C ASP A 482 12.27 -12.06 13.94
N PHE A 483 11.62 -11.23 13.13
CA PHE A 483 12.25 -10.72 11.92
C PHE A 483 13.26 -9.61 12.25
N ASP A 484 14.29 -9.48 11.42
CA ASP A 484 15.30 -8.44 11.56
C ASP A 484 15.38 -7.59 10.29
N VAL A 485 14.94 -6.33 10.40
CA VAL A 485 14.94 -5.33 9.33
C VAL A 485 16.28 -4.61 9.15
N SER A 486 17.25 -4.86 10.04
CA SER A 486 18.56 -4.19 10.04
C SER A 486 19.67 -5.03 9.41
N THR A 487 19.45 -6.33 9.28
CA THR A 487 20.40 -7.30 8.75
C THR A 487 19.65 -8.28 7.87
N ALA A 488 19.97 -8.34 6.58
CA ALA A 488 19.37 -9.29 5.65
C ALA A 488 20.40 -9.84 4.67
N TRP A 489 20.14 -11.04 4.14
CA TRP A 489 20.95 -11.60 3.06
C TRP A 489 20.52 -11.04 1.71
N TYR A 490 19.21 -11.01 1.45
CA TYR A 490 18.61 -10.43 0.26
C TYR A 490 17.26 -9.80 0.61
N GLY A 491 16.95 -8.63 0.04
CA GLY A 491 15.71 -7.91 0.36
C GLY A 491 15.83 -7.10 1.66
N GLY A 492 14.75 -7.06 2.45
CA GLY A 492 14.59 -6.12 3.56
C GLY A 492 14.72 -6.76 4.95
N THR A 493 14.63 -8.08 5.04
CA THR A 493 14.51 -8.80 6.31
C THR A 493 15.30 -10.10 6.34
N SER A 494 15.73 -10.52 7.53
CA SER A 494 16.11 -11.91 7.83
C SER A 494 15.30 -12.44 9.01
N LEU A 495 15.45 -13.73 9.33
CA LEU A 495 14.93 -14.32 10.56
C LEU A 495 16.02 -14.30 11.63
N LYS A 496 15.78 -13.66 12.78
CA LYS A 496 16.69 -13.60 13.91
C LYS A 496 16.25 -14.50 15.06
N LEU A 497 17.16 -15.33 15.53
CA LEU A 497 17.10 -16.03 16.81
C LEU A 497 17.97 -15.30 17.83
N TYR A 498 17.44 -14.99 19.01
CA TYR A 498 18.17 -14.23 20.01
C TYR A 498 17.82 -14.63 21.45
N GLY A 499 18.79 -14.56 22.37
CA GLY A 499 18.58 -14.89 23.78
C GLY A 499 19.85 -15.37 24.50
N ASN A 500 19.67 -16.06 25.63
CA ASN A 500 20.79 -16.75 26.31
C ASN A 500 21.05 -18.11 25.66
N MET A 501 22.33 -18.42 25.43
CA MET A 501 22.83 -19.75 25.06
C MET A 501 23.91 -20.20 26.05
N ASP A 502 23.69 -21.33 26.69
CA ASP A 502 24.69 -21.98 27.52
C ASP A 502 25.64 -22.82 26.66
N LYS A 503 26.88 -22.93 27.13
CA LYS A 503 27.91 -23.73 26.46
C LYS A 503 27.46 -25.19 26.29
N ASP A 504 27.55 -25.69 25.07
CA ASP A 504 27.24 -27.06 24.65
C ASP A 504 25.76 -27.48 24.84
N SER A 505 24.86 -26.58 25.27
CA SER A 505 23.41 -26.83 25.35
C SER A 505 22.75 -26.58 23.99
N ILE A 506 21.72 -27.35 23.67
CA ILE A 506 21.02 -27.25 22.38
C ILE A 506 19.74 -26.42 22.52
N SER A 507 19.49 -25.56 21.54
CA SER A 507 18.15 -25.03 21.28
C SER A 507 17.70 -25.47 19.89
N SER A 508 16.47 -25.97 19.79
CA SER A 508 15.89 -26.34 18.51
C SER A 508 14.76 -25.39 18.10
N VAL A 509 14.56 -25.22 16.80
CA VAL A 509 13.46 -24.44 16.22
C VAL A 509 12.85 -25.19 15.04
N THR A 510 11.53 -25.30 14.99
CA THR A 510 10.80 -25.85 13.85
C THR A 510 10.19 -24.70 13.04
N LEU A 511 10.48 -24.63 11.74
CA LEU A 511 10.12 -23.47 10.91
C LEU A 511 9.08 -23.77 9.85
N TYR A 512 9.27 -24.81 9.05
CA TYR A 512 8.44 -25.04 7.86
C TYR A 512 7.78 -26.41 7.86
N SER A 513 6.51 -26.46 7.46
CA SER A 513 5.84 -27.67 6.99
C SER A 513 6.00 -27.80 5.48
N ALA A 514 6.12 -29.03 4.96
CA ALA A 514 6.37 -29.28 3.55
C ALA A 514 5.86 -30.65 3.04
N ASP A 515 5.90 -30.83 1.71
CA ASP A 515 5.83 -32.12 1.01
C ASP A 515 6.91 -32.19 -0.09
N LEU A 516 8.14 -31.79 0.23
CA LEU A 516 9.21 -31.65 -0.76
C LEU A 516 9.85 -32.99 -1.13
N PRO A 517 9.94 -33.35 -2.42
CA PRO A 517 10.66 -34.55 -2.84
C PRO A 517 12.17 -34.39 -2.64
N VAL A 518 12.83 -35.46 -2.20
CA VAL A 518 14.29 -35.57 -2.19
C VAL A 518 14.74 -36.42 -3.37
N GLU A 519 15.48 -35.81 -4.29
CA GLU A 519 16.10 -36.49 -5.42
C GLU A 519 17.56 -36.84 -5.10
N LYS A 520 18.20 -37.63 -5.98
CA LYS A 520 19.55 -38.17 -5.73
C LYS A 520 20.61 -37.10 -5.50
N ASP A 521 20.47 -35.96 -6.17
CA ASP A 521 21.44 -34.86 -6.16
C ASP A 521 20.76 -33.54 -5.72
N THR A 522 19.70 -33.63 -4.90
CA THR A 522 19.08 -32.45 -4.27
C THR A 522 20.10 -31.74 -3.40
N VAL A 523 20.18 -30.42 -3.55
CA VAL A 523 21.08 -29.56 -2.78
C VAL A 523 20.28 -28.86 -1.69
N PHE A 524 20.74 -28.93 -0.44
CA PHE A 524 20.16 -28.18 0.67
C PHE A 524 21.24 -27.32 1.33
N THR A 525 21.02 -26.00 1.31
CA THR A 525 21.89 -25.02 1.93
C THR A 525 21.13 -24.00 2.76
N THR A 526 21.79 -23.46 3.78
CA THR A 526 21.30 -22.37 4.61
C THR A 526 22.38 -21.32 4.78
N THR A 527 22.08 -20.06 4.48
CA THR A 527 23.01 -18.94 4.71
C THR A 527 22.66 -18.24 6.01
N ALA A 528 23.60 -18.22 6.94
CA ALA A 528 23.39 -17.71 8.29
C ALA A 528 24.60 -16.92 8.81
N LYS A 529 24.36 -16.10 9.83
CA LYS A 529 25.39 -15.34 10.57
C LYS A 529 25.05 -15.40 12.06
N ALA A 530 26.05 -15.43 12.94
CA ALA A 530 25.85 -15.50 14.39
C ALA A 530 26.83 -14.61 15.16
N SER A 531 26.48 -14.21 16.39
CA SER A 531 27.32 -13.42 17.30
C SER A 531 28.57 -14.17 17.78
N GLY A 532 28.60 -15.50 17.64
CA GLY A 532 29.72 -16.38 17.98
C GLY A 532 29.79 -17.59 17.06
N GLU A 533 30.86 -18.40 17.20
CA GLU A 533 30.99 -19.65 16.44
C GLU A 533 29.95 -20.67 16.89
N SER A 534 29.06 -21.07 15.97
CA SER A 534 27.89 -21.91 16.27
C SER A 534 27.78 -23.09 15.31
N GLN A 535 27.45 -24.26 15.85
CA GLN A 535 27.00 -25.38 15.05
C GLN A 535 25.52 -25.16 14.68
N LEU A 536 25.18 -25.35 13.40
CA LEU A 536 23.82 -25.18 12.87
C LEU A 536 23.44 -26.44 12.09
N ASP A 537 22.74 -27.35 12.76
CA ASP A 537 22.35 -28.64 12.22
C ASP A 537 20.90 -28.61 11.76
N ALA A 538 20.59 -29.18 10.60
CA ALA A 538 19.22 -29.20 10.08
C ALA A 538 18.45 -30.39 10.66
N VAL A 539 17.23 -30.15 11.15
CA VAL A 539 16.32 -31.18 11.65
C VAL A 539 15.22 -31.39 10.61
N LEU A 540 15.15 -32.59 10.05
CA LEU A 540 14.18 -32.94 9.01
C LEU A 540 13.29 -34.09 9.47
N THR A 541 11.97 -33.92 9.33
CA THR A 541 11.02 -35.03 9.40
C THR A 541 10.67 -35.49 7.99
N PHE A 542 10.59 -36.79 7.75
CA PHE A 542 10.24 -37.38 6.44
C PHE A 542 8.82 -37.98 6.42
N ASP A 543 8.34 -38.32 5.24
CA ASP A 543 7.01 -38.89 4.99
C ASP A 543 6.77 -40.28 5.58
N ASP A 544 7.83 -40.99 5.98
CA ASP A 544 7.75 -42.24 6.75
C ASP A 544 7.68 -42.01 8.29
N GLY A 545 7.70 -40.75 8.72
CA GLY A 545 7.70 -40.34 10.13
C GLY A 545 9.08 -40.40 10.81
N SER A 546 10.15 -40.70 10.07
CA SER A 546 11.52 -40.57 10.62
C SER A 546 11.91 -39.11 10.79
N GLU A 547 12.65 -38.82 11.84
CA GLU A 547 13.29 -37.54 12.11
C GLU A 547 14.80 -37.74 12.11
N GLU A 548 15.52 -36.86 11.41
CA GLU A 548 16.96 -36.96 11.21
C GLU A 548 17.60 -35.58 11.43
N VAL A 549 18.72 -35.58 12.15
CA VAL A 549 19.55 -34.39 12.38
C VAL A 549 20.76 -34.47 11.46
N LEU A 550 20.91 -33.48 10.57
CA LEU A 550 21.97 -33.39 9.59
C LEU A 550 22.99 -32.35 10.03
N GLU A 551 24.20 -32.82 10.34
CA GLU A 551 25.31 -31.94 10.72
C GLU A 551 25.67 -30.99 9.56
N GLY A 552 25.72 -29.69 9.84
CA GLY A 552 26.19 -28.71 8.88
C GLY A 552 27.67 -28.89 8.53
N ASP A 553 28.04 -28.76 7.25
CA ASP A 553 29.43 -28.93 6.77
C ASP A 553 30.44 -27.94 7.36
N LYS A 554 29.95 -26.83 7.91
CA LYS A 554 30.73 -25.78 8.56
C LYS A 554 29.91 -25.10 9.66
N LYS A 555 30.62 -24.49 10.60
CA LYS A 555 30.04 -23.66 11.64
C LYS A 555 29.74 -22.25 11.14
N VAL A 556 28.68 -21.65 11.67
CA VAL A 556 28.28 -20.27 11.44
C VAL A 556 29.16 -19.34 12.28
N THR A 557 29.45 -18.15 11.76
CA THR A 557 30.32 -17.14 12.40
C THR A 557 29.71 -15.74 12.29
N GLU A 558 30.46 -14.72 12.70
CA GLU A 558 30.08 -13.30 12.54
C GLU A 558 29.97 -12.85 11.08
N ASP A 559 30.47 -13.62 10.11
CA ASP A 559 30.29 -13.39 8.69
C ASP A 559 29.19 -14.32 8.13
N TRP A 560 28.48 -13.85 7.09
CA TRP A 560 27.51 -14.68 6.38
C TRP A 560 28.16 -15.96 5.85
N THR A 561 27.65 -17.08 6.34
CA THR A 561 28.20 -18.42 6.13
C THR A 561 27.12 -19.30 5.50
N CYS A 562 27.36 -19.77 4.28
CA CYS A 562 26.48 -20.72 3.60
C CYS A 562 26.83 -22.15 4.05
N VAL A 563 25.99 -22.77 4.88
CA VAL A 563 26.10 -24.15 5.38
C VAL A 563 25.40 -25.10 4.41
N SER A 564 25.95 -26.30 4.19
CA SER A 564 25.39 -27.34 3.32
C SER A 564 25.05 -28.61 4.11
N TYR A 565 23.97 -29.30 3.71
CA TYR A 565 23.48 -30.52 4.34
C TYR A 565 23.41 -31.68 3.33
N ASP A 566 23.90 -32.86 3.69
CA ASP A 566 23.91 -34.04 2.81
C ASP A 566 22.57 -34.79 2.85
N LEU A 567 21.81 -34.70 1.74
CA LEU A 567 20.52 -35.39 1.56
C LEU A 567 20.63 -36.73 0.82
N SER A 568 21.83 -37.17 0.42
CA SER A 568 22.02 -38.29 -0.50
C SER A 568 21.44 -39.63 0.00
N GLN A 569 21.36 -39.81 1.31
CA GLN A 569 20.79 -41.02 1.94
C GLN A 569 19.26 -41.06 1.94
N PHE A 570 18.62 -39.93 1.68
CA PHE A 570 17.16 -39.76 1.74
C PHE A 570 16.51 -39.65 0.37
N ALA A 571 17.27 -39.86 -0.71
CA ALA A 571 16.76 -39.87 -2.07
C ALA A 571 15.56 -40.82 -2.21
N GLY A 572 14.44 -40.30 -2.71
CA GLY A 572 13.16 -40.99 -2.84
C GLY A 572 12.19 -40.81 -1.67
N LYS A 573 12.61 -40.20 -0.55
CA LYS A 573 11.71 -39.74 0.51
C LYS A 573 11.14 -38.35 0.20
N LYS A 574 10.18 -37.90 1.02
CA LYS A 574 9.73 -36.51 1.03
C LYS A 574 9.95 -35.85 2.39
N ILE A 575 10.42 -34.62 2.39
CA ILE A 575 10.57 -33.78 3.60
C ILE A 575 9.19 -33.24 4.00
N ARG A 576 8.86 -33.40 5.27
CA ARG A 576 7.61 -32.99 5.93
C ARG A 576 7.78 -31.78 6.84
N SER A 577 8.94 -31.66 7.47
CA SER A 577 9.26 -30.57 8.39
C SER A 577 10.71 -30.16 8.21
N ILE A 578 10.99 -28.87 8.33
CA ILE A 578 12.33 -28.29 8.30
C ILE A 578 12.51 -27.43 9.56
N GLY A 579 13.52 -27.77 10.36
CA GLY A 579 13.94 -27.05 11.55
C GLY A 579 15.47 -27.06 11.71
N TYR A 580 15.95 -26.55 12.83
CA TYR A 580 17.37 -26.48 13.15
C TYR A 580 17.66 -26.76 14.63
N GLU A 581 18.80 -27.37 14.90
CA GLU A 581 19.46 -27.39 16.21
C GLU A 581 20.65 -26.42 16.20
N ILE A 582 20.72 -25.59 17.25
CA ILE A 582 21.80 -24.62 17.46
C ILE A 582 22.55 -24.98 18.73
N SER A 583 23.88 -25.06 18.65
CA SER A 583 24.74 -25.18 19.83
C SER A 583 25.99 -24.31 19.70
N THR A 584 26.49 -23.83 20.84
CA THR A 584 27.65 -22.92 20.92
C THR A 584 28.76 -23.55 21.76
N GLY A 585 30.01 -23.37 21.34
CA GLY A 585 31.17 -23.87 22.09
C GLY A 585 31.51 -23.05 23.35
N GLU A 586 30.89 -21.88 23.49
CA GLU A 586 31.00 -20.98 24.64
C GLU A 586 29.61 -20.43 25.00
N ALA A 587 29.42 -20.07 26.27
CA ALA A 587 28.16 -19.47 26.71
C ALA A 587 28.08 -18.01 26.25
N ASP A 588 26.91 -17.57 25.81
CA ASP A 588 26.63 -16.21 25.36
C ASP A 588 25.26 -15.77 25.89
N SER A 589 25.26 -14.76 26.77
CA SER A 589 24.03 -14.25 27.39
C SER A 589 23.19 -13.34 26.49
N ALA A 590 23.75 -12.92 25.35
CA ALA A 590 23.10 -12.07 24.36
C ALA A 590 23.38 -12.61 22.95
N TYR A 591 23.23 -13.93 22.80
CA TYR A 591 23.44 -14.62 21.55
C TYR A 591 22.45 -14.14 20.49
N GLU A 592 22.94 -13.96 19.27
CA GLU A 592 22.14 -13.65 18.09
C GLU A 592 22.56 -14.55 16.92
N LEU A 593 21.58 -15.05 16.17
CA LEU A 593 21.78 -15.74 14.91
C LEU A 593 20.75 -15.26 13.90
N ASN A 594 21.19 -14.81 12.73
CA ASN A 594 20.34 -14.46 11.60
C ASN A 594 20.39 -15.58 10.55
N LEU A 595 19.22 -16.14 10.21
CA LEU A 595 19.00 -16.96 9.03
C LEU A 595 18.61 -16.03 7.88
N GLY A 596 19.46 -15.95 6.85
CA GLY A 596 19.27 -15.06 5.71
C GLY A 596 18.76 -15.75 4.46
N ASN A 597 19.00 -17.05 4.31
CA ASN A 597 18.47 -17.83 3.19
C ASN A 597 18.34 -19.31 3.56
N ILE A 598 17.29 -19.96 3.08
CA ILE A 598 17.16 -21.42 2.98
C ILE A 598 16.92 -21.74 1.51
N SER A 599 17.66 -22.72 0.99
CA SER A 599 17.55 -23.18 -0.39
C SER A 599 17.58 -24.70 -0.47
N ILE A 600 16.53 -25.30 -1.04
CA ILE A 600 16.43 -26.72 -1.38
C ILE A 600 16.10 -26.83 -2.87
N THR A 601 17.05 -27.28 -3.67
CA THR A 601 16.96 -27.22 -5.14
C THR A 601 17.25 -28.57 -5.79
N ALA A 602 16.69 -28.77 -6.99
CA ALA A 602 17.00 -29.91 -7.84
C ALA A 602 18.37 -29.70 -8.53
N PRO A 603 19.09 -30.79 -8.87
CA PRO A 603 20.40 -30.70 -9.52
C PRO A 603 20.41 -30.03 -10.90
N GLU A 604 19.26 -30.04 -11.60
CA GLU A 604 19.10 -29.50 -12.96
C GLU A 604 18.60 -28.05 -13.01
N ASN A 605 18.51 -27.33 -11.87
CA ASN A 605 18.44 -25.86 -11.90
C ASN A 605 19.81 -25.34 -12.34
N SER A 606 20.07 -25.53 -13.63
CA SER A 606 21.21 -25.00 -14.34
C SER A 606 21.13 -23.48 -14.23
N LYS A 607 22.30 -22.85 -14.14
CA LYS A 607 22.53 -21.42 -14.32
C LYS A 607 21.98 -20.98 -15.68
N GLU A 608 20.65 -20.91 -15.81
CA GLU A 608 20.01 -20.41 -17.00
C GLU A 608 20.48 -18.98 -17.15
N LYS A 609 21.01 -18.70 -18.33
CA LYS A 609 21.55 -17.37 -18.61
C LYS A 609 20.38 -16.46 -18.91
N LEU A 610 19.77 -15.94 -17.85
CA LEU A 610 18.71 -14.95 -17.96
C LEU A 610 19.23 -13.72 -18.70
N SER A 611 18.43 -13.19 -19.62
CA SER A 611 18.77 -11.97 -20.32
C SER A 611 17.56 -11.06 -20.53
N VAL A 612 17.80 -9.77 -20.30
CA VAL A 612 16.83 -8.71 -20.57
C VAL A 612 17.28 -7.95 -21.83
N SER A 613 16.31 -7.48 -22.60
CA SER A 613 16.53 -6.65 -23.78
C SER A 613 15.42 -5.61 -23.94
N LYS A 614 15.63 -4.65 -24.84
CA LYS A 614 14.65 -3.59 -25.14
C LYS A 614 14.09 -2.86 -23.91
N VAL A 615 14.95 -2.55 -22.94
CA VAL A 615 14.55 -1.67 -21.85
C VAL A 615 14.15 -0.31 -22.44
N SER A 616 13.00 0.22 -22.02
CA SER A 616 12.51 1.54 -22.40
C SER A 616 12.01 2.31 -21.19
N ALA A 617 12.07 3.64 -21.28
CA ALA A 617 11.31 4.55 -20.44
C ALA A 617 10.09 4.98 -21.27
N ASP A 618 8.96 4.33 -21.04
CA ASP A 618 7.76 4.45 -21.88
C ASP A 618 7.02 5.76 -21.62
N ASP A 619 7.03 6.20 -20.36
CA ASP A 619 6.52 7.50 -19.94
C ASP A 619 7.43 8.12 -18.87
N VAL A 620 7.65 9.42 -19.00
CA VAL A 620 8.50 10.21 -18.10
C VAL A 620 7.80 11.53 -17.80
N MET A 621 7.49 11.73 -16.53
CA MET A 621 6.95 12.98 -16.03
C MET A 621 7.98 13.69 -15.16
N PHE A 622 8.14 14.99 -15.38
CA PHE A 622 9.01 15.83 -14.56
C PHE A 622 8.17 16.75 -13.69
N ASP A 623 8.68 17.03 -12.50
CA ASP A 623 8.12 18.10 -11.71
C ASP A 623 8.45 19.47 -12.34
N GLU A 624 7.79 20.54 -11.88
CA GLU A 624 7.92 21.87 -12.49
C GLU A 624 9.36 22.36 -12.59
N ASP A 625 10.21 22.05 -11.61
CA ASP A 625 11.62 22.50 -11.59
C ASP A 625 12.56 21.54 -12.32
N GLY A 626 12.06 20.39 -12.80
CA GLY A 626 12.85 19.35 -13.42
C GLY A 626 13.85 18.73 -12.45
N MET A 627 13.57 18.75 -11.15
CA MET A 627 14.39 18.18 -10.10
C MET A 627 14.01 16.73 -9.79
N TYR A 628 12.76 16.36 -10.04
CA TYR A 628 12.23 15.02 -9.80
C TYR A 628 11.54 14.48 -11.04
N ALA A 629 11.60 13.16 -11.21
CA ALA A 629 10.92 12.45 -12.29
C ALA A 629 10.16 11.22 -11.81
N GLY A 630 9.02 10.95 -12.44
CA GLY A 630 8.30 9.68 -12.38
C GLY A 630 8.55 8.94 -13.69
N VAL A 631 9.03 7.70 -13.63
CA VAL A 631 9.48 6.96 -14.82
C VAL A 631 8.83 5.60 -14.88
N ARG A 632 8.07 5.35 -15.95
CA ARG A 632 7.52 4.03 -16.30
C ARG A 632 8.53 3.28 -17.17
N LEU A 633 9.06 2.18 -16.67
CA LEU A 633 10.01 1.30 -17.36
C LEU A 633 9.34 -0.01 -17.78
N SER A 634 9.68 -0.51 -18.96
CA SER A 634 9.36 -1.88 -19.42
C SER A 634 10.54 -2.51 -20.15
N TRP A 635 10.50 -3.83 -20.31
CA TRP A 635 11.53 -4.60 -21.02
C TRP A 635 11.06 -5.98 -21.49
N ASP A 636 11.79 -6.54 -22.46
CA ASP A 636 11.63 -7.94 -22.88
C ASP A 636 12.58 -8.84 -22.08
N SER A 637 12.09 -10.02 -21.66
CA SER A 637 12.92 -11.10 -21.11
C SER A 637 12.91 -12.33 -22.02
N ASP A 638 14.02 -13.06 -22.07
CA ASP A 638 14.08 -14.34 -22.78
C ASP A 638 13.29 -15.46 -22.09
N GLN A 639 13.16 -15.37 -20.77
CA GLN A 639 12.38 -16.22 -19.89
C GLN A 639 12.01 -15.47 -18.61
N GLU A 640 10.98 -15.93 -17.90
CA GLU A 640 10.59 -15.35 -16.62
C GLU A 640 11.72 -15.51 -15.60
N ALA A 641 12.13 -14.40 -14.98
CA ALA A 641 13.09 -14.38 -13.89
C ALA A 641 12.36 -14.22 -12.55
N PRO A 642 12.84 -14.84 -11.46
CA PRO A 642 12.30 -14.60 -10.12
C PRO A 642 12.31 -13.13 -9.70
N TYR A 643 13.36 -12.40 -10.09
CA TYR A 643 13.49 -10.98 -9.82
C TYR A 643 14.17 -10.24 -10.98
N TYR A 644 13.90 -8.96 -11.08
CA TYR A 644 14.61 -7.98 -11.89
C TYR A 644 15.08 -6.86 -10.97
N GLU A 645 16.39 -6.62 -10.91
CA GLU A 645 16.98 -5.51 -10.15
C GLU A 645 17.14 -4.30 -11.09
N ILE A 646 16.62 -3.14 -10.66
CA ILE A 646 16.66 -1.89 -11.41
C ILE A 646 17.68 -0.95 -10.75
N TYR A 647 18.56 -0.39 -11.57
CA TYR A 647 19.63 0.51 -11.12
C TYR A 647 19.69 1.80 -11.93
N HIS A 648 20.09 2.88 -11.27
CA HIS A 648 20.67 4.06 -11.91
C HIS A 648 22.18 3.83 -12.11
N VAL A 649 22.69 4.09 -13.33
CA VAL A 649 24.14 4.06 -13.60
C VAL A 649 24.71 5.47 -13.38
N ASN A 650 25.58 5.61 -12.39
CA ASN A 650 26.19 6.89 -12.04
C ASN A 650 27.35 7.24 -13.00
N GLU A 651 27.74 8.53 -13.07
CA GLU A 651 28.84 9.00 -13.94
C GLU A 651 30.17 8.25 -13.76
N ASP A 652 30.47 7.75 -12.55
CA ASP A 652 31.69 7.01 -12.24
C ASP A 652 31.61 5.51 -12.60
N GLY A 653 30.47 5.07 -13.16
CA GLY A 653 30.16 3.69 -13.54
C GLY A 653 29.66 2.81 -12.40
N SER A 654 29.54 3.35 -11.18
CA SER A 654 28.86 2.65 -10.08
C SER A 654 27.34 2.61 -10.28
N ARG A 655 26.66 1.72 -9.56
CA ARG A 655 25.21 1.52 -9.66
C ARG A 655 24.51 1.90 -8.36
N SER A 656 23.47 2.72 -8.43
CA SER A 656 22.57 3.01 -7.31
C SER A 656 21.28 2.21 -7.50
N PHE A 657 20.85 1.47 -6.47
CA PHE A 657 19.65 0.64 -6.54
C PHE A 657 18.39 1.51 -6.54
N LEU A 658 17.46 1.23 -7.47
CA LEU A 658 16.16 1.91 -7.57
C LEU A 658 15.00 1.03 -7.11
N GLY A 659 15.13 -0.30 -7.21
CA GLY A 659 14.08 -1.22 -6.79
C GLY A 659 14.21 -2.60 -7.41
N VAL A 660 13.22 -3.45 -7.09
CA VAL A 660 13.10 -4.81 -7.57
C VAL A 660 11.68 -5.06 -8.10
N SER A 661 11.58 -5.78 -9.22
CA SER A 661 10.32 -6.22 -9.80
C SER A 661 10.32 -7.74 -9.98
N ASN A 662 9.14 -8.36 -9.95
CA ASN A 662 8.91 -9.74 -10.40
C ASN A 662 8.24 -9.80 -11.79
N THR A 663 7.93 -8.65 -12.38
CA THR A 663 7.30 -8.51 -13.70
C THR A 663 8.24 -7.79 -14.66
N ASN A 664 7.83 -7.66 -15.92
CA ASN A 664 8.61 -7.05 -16.99
C ASN A 664 8.49 -5.51 -17.07
N CYS A 665 7.95 -4.90 -16.01
CA CYS A 665 7.80 -3.47 -15.87
C CYS A 665 8.19 -3.01 -14.45
N PHE A 666 8.51 -1.72 -14.31
CA PHE A 666 8.77 -1.08 -13.02
C PHE A 666 8.46 0.42 -13.08
N TYR A 667 7.96 0.97 -11.98
CA TYR A 667 7.74 2.41 -11.86
C TYR A 667 8.73 3.01 -10.87
N VAL A 668 9.53 3.98 -11.32
CA VAL A 668 10.45 4.74 -10.47
C VAL A 668 9.74 6.02 -10.02
N ASN A 669 9.36 6.07 -8.75
CA ASN A 669 8.75 7.25 -8.15
C ASN A 669 9.82 8.24 -7.64
N VAL A 670 9.64 9.53 -7.92
CA VAL A 670 10.46 10.63 -7.38
C VAL A 670 11.96 10.36 -7.55
N LEU A 671 12.38 9.98 -8.76
CA LEU A 671 13.80 9.92 -9.09
C LEU A 671 14.37 11.33 -8.97
N PRO A 672 15.36 11.61 -8.10
CA PRO A 672 16.00 12.91 -8.07
C PRO A 672 16.96 13.05 -9.25
N ARG A 673 17.15 14.28 -9.74
CA ARG A 673 18.25 14.60 -10.65
C ARG A 673 19.58 14.42 -9.92
N MET A 674 20.34 13.38 -10.24
CA MET A 674 21.54 12.99 -9.49
C MET A 674 22.86 13.54 -10.06
N ASP A 675 22.90 13.85 -11.35
CA ASP A 675 24.13 14.10 -12.12
C ASP A 675 24.07 15.39 -12.95
N ASP A 676 25.24 15.93 -13.34
CA ASP A 676 25.36 17.19 -14.09
C ASP A 676 25.15 17.01 -15.61
N THR A 677 24.91 15.78 -16.07
CA THR A 677 24.81 15.42 -17.49
C THR A 677 23.44 15.67 -18.11
N ASN A 678 22.43 16.06 -17.31
CA ASN A 678 21.01 16.10 -17.70
C ASN A 678 20.53 14.78 -18.32
N LYS A 679 21.15 13.65 -17.96
CA LYS A 679 20.78 12.31 -18.41
C LYS A 679 20.73 11.38 -17.21
N SER A 680 19.84 10.38 -17.29
CA SER A 680 19.86 9.25 -16.37
C SER A 680 19.81 7.97 -17.19
N GLU A 681 20.69 7.02 -16.86
CA GLU A 681 20.72 5.69 -17.44
C GLU A 681 20.14 4.68 -16.44
N PHE A 682 19.15 3.91 -16.90
CA PHE A 682 18.51 2.84 -16.15
C PHE A 682 19.05 1.50 -16.64
N LEU A 683 19.61 0.70 -15.74
CA LEU A 683 20.07 -0.66 -16.03
C LEU A 683 19.13 -1.66 -15.34
N VAL A 684 18.57 -2.58 -16.13
CA VAL A 684 17.75 -3.68 -15.63
C VAL A 684 18.54 -4.99 -15.74
N LEU A 685 18.61 -5.73 -14.63
CA LEU A 685 19.31 -7.01 -14.53
C LEU A 685 18.34 -8.10 -14.08
N PRO A 686 18.13 -9.18 -14.86
CA PRO A 686 17.39 -10.33 -14.34
C PRO A 686 18.24 -11.06 -13.31
N VAL A 687 17.60 -11.60 -12.27
CA VAL A 687 18.26 -12.29 -11.16
C VAL A 687 17.66 -13.67 -11.00
N SER A 688 18.53 -14.67 -11.01
CA SER A 688 18.15 -16.06 -10.79
C SER A 688 17.79 -16.32 -9.33
N GLN A 689 17.22 -17.50 -9.06
CA GLN A 689 16.84 -17.90 -7.71
C GLN A 689 18.04 -18.06 -6.76
N ASP A 690 19.23 -18.34 -7.30
CA ASP A 690 20.49 -18.39 -6.54
C ASP A 690 21.11 -16.99 -6.34
N LEU A 691 20.37 -15.93 -6.69
CA LEU A 691 20.80 -14.53 -6.62
C LEU A 691 22.00 -14.22 -7.53
N GLU A 692 22.18 -14.96 -8.63
CA GLU A 692 23.14 -14.61 -9.69
C GLU A 692 22.47 -13.66 -10.70
N GLN A 693 23.11 -12.52 -10.98
CA GLN A 693 22.70 -11.58 -12.01
C GLN A 693 22.99 -12.13 -13.41
N GLY A 694 21.99 -12.02 -14.29
CA GLY A 694 22.09 -12.36 -15.71
C GLY A 694 22.64 -11.22 -16.58
N THR A 695 22.33 -11.26 -17.87
CA THR A 695 22.73 -10.23 -18.83
C THR A 695 21.68 -9.12 -18.87
N GLY A 696 22.03 -7.93 -18.40
CA GLY A 696 21.14 -6.78 -18.40
C GLY A 696 21.16 -5.96 -19.68
N ALA A 697 20.21 -5.03 -19.77
CA ALA A 697 20.14 -3.99 -20.80
C ALA A 697 19.80 -2.64 -20.15
N SER A 698 20.05 -1.54 -20.88
CA SER A 698 19.83 -0.19 -20.38
C SER A 698 18.87 0.62 -21.24
N ALA A 699 18.24 1.61 -20.63
CA ALA A 699 17.56 2.73 -21.28
C ALA A 699 18.12 4.06 -20.77
N GLU A 700 18.01 5.13 -21.56
CA GLU A 700 18.37 6.49 -21.14
C GLU A 700 17.14 7.39 -21.15
N MET A 701 17.06 8.33 -20.21
CA MET A 701 16.17 9.49 -20.31
C MET A 701 16.97 10.80 -20.31
N GLU A 702 16.41 11.83 -20.93
CA GLU A 702 16.95 13.18 -20.91
C GLU A 702 16.11 14.07 -20.00
N TRP A 703 16.77 14.75 -19.08
CA TRP A 703 16.16 15.71 -18.20
C TRP A 703 15.92 17.05 -18.91
N PRO A 704 14.85 17.79 -18.57
CA PRO A 704 14.66 19.15 -19.07
C PRO A 704 15.81 20.06 -18.61
N ASP A 705 16.12 21.10 -19.37
CA ASP A 705 17.12 22.09 -18.95
C ASP A 705 16.58 22.91 -17.77
N ASN A 706 17.22 22.80 -16.61
CA ASN A 706 16.92 23.56 -15.40
C ASN A 706 18.06 24.52 -15.02
N SER A 707 18.95 24.86 -15.96
CA SER A 707 20.07 25.77 -15.69
C SER A 707 19.65 27.24 -15.57
N LEU A 708 18.61 27.65 -16.31
CA LEU A 708 18.04 28.98 -16.22
C LEU A 708 17.17 29.10 -14.96
N PRO A 709 17.33 30.17 -14.16
CA PRO A 709 16.46 30.41 -13.02
C PRO A 709 15.08 30.86 -13.51
N LYS A 710 14.03 30.51 -12.77
CA LYS A 710 12.64 30.87 -13.04
C LYS A 710 12.20 31.95 -12.07
N ALA A 711 11.65 33.04 -12.58
CA ALA A 711 11.18 34.14 -11.76
C ALA A 711 9.75 33.90 -11.26
N GLY A 712 9.55 34.03 -9.95
CA GLY A 712 8.23 34.02 -9.32
C GLY A 712 8.15 35.10 -8.25
N LEU A 713 6.98 35.71 -8.07
CA LEU A 713 6.73 36.64 -6.97
C LEU A 713 5.32 36.49 -6.41
N THR A 714 5.18 36.80 -5.12
CA THR A 714 3.91 37.04 -4.44
C THR A 714 3.89 38.44 -3.85
N ALA A 715 2.70 38.97 -3.58
CA ALA A 715 2.51 40.25 -2.91
C ALA A 715 1.50 40.11 -1.77
N SER A 716 1.69 40.85 -0.67
CA SER A 716 0.73 40.88 0.44
C SER A 716 -0.64 41.38 0.00
N GLN A 717 -0.67 42.38 -0.88
CA GLN A 717 -1.88 42.90 -1.54
C GLN A 717 -1.51 43.57 -2.87
N THR A 718 -2.40 43.51 -3.85
CA THR A 718 -2.20 44.16 -5.16
C THR A 718 -3.19 45.28 -5.45
N LEU A 719 -4.23 45.44 -4.62
CA LEU A 719 -5.15 46.57 -4.63
C LEU A 719 -5.07 47.27 -3.28
N VAL A 720 -4.56 48.51 -3.25
CA VAL A 720 -4.25 49.21 -1.99
C VAL A 720 -4.63 50.69 -1.99
N GLY A 721 -4.81 51.25 -0.79
CA GLY A 721 -4.97 52.69 -0.59
C GLY A 721 -3.67 53.47 -0.77
N THR A 722 -3.75 54.78 -1.02
CA THR A 722 -2.56 55.64 -1.09
C THR A 722 -1.80 55.67 0.24
N GLY A 723 -0.48 55.49 0.18
CA GLY A 723 0.43 55.44 1.32
C GLY A 723 0.53 54.07 2.01
N SER A 724 -0.08 53.03 1.42
CA SER A 724 -0.03 51.66 1.96
C SER A 724 1.30 51.00 1.67
N THR A 725 1.67 50.05 2.54
CA THR A 725 2.87 49.21 2.36
C THR A 725 2.48 47.88 1.74
N VAL A 726 3.14 47.51 0.63
CA VAL A 726 3.03 46.18 0.02
C VAL A 726 4.33 45.43 0.25
N THR A 727 4.23 44.22 0.78
CA THR A 727 5.36 43.30 0.93
C THR A 727 5.38 42.38 -0.28
N PHE A 728 6.46 42.42 -1.06
CA PHE A 728 6.71 41.46 -2.14
C PHE A 728 7.66 40.38 -1.65
N THR A 729 7.40 39.12 -2.03
CA THR A 729 8.24 37.97 -1.68
C THR A 729 8.60 37.20 -2.94
N SER A 730 9.86 36.81 -3.05
CA SER A 730 10.39 35.97 -4.12
C SER A 730 9.79 34.57 -4.01
N ALA A 731 9.31 34.07 -5.13
CA ALA A 731 8.97 32.67 -5.37
C ALA A 731 9.80 32.15 -6.57
N CYS A 732 11.03 32.63 -6.71
CA CYS A 732 11.95 32.20 -7.77
C CYS A 732 12.47 30.77 -7.47
N SER A 733 12.86 30.03 -8.51
CA SER A 733 13.39 28.67 -8.37
C SER A 733 14.68 28.61 -7.58
N GLU A 734 14.97 27.44 -6.98
CA GLU A 734 16.09 27.26 -6.03
C GLU A 734 17.49 27.53 -6.63
N ASN A 735 17.65 27.34 -7.94
CA ASN A 735 18.89 27.64 -8.67
C ASN A 735 19.15 29.16 -8.88
N THR A 736 18.36 30.03 -8.25
CA THR A 736 18.52 31.49 -8.30
C THR A 736 19.61 31.95 -7.32
N GLU A 737 20.61 32.68 -7.82
CA GLU A 737 21.69 33.23 -7.00
C GLU A 737 21.47 34.71 -6.65
N GLU A 738 20.80 35.45 -7.53
CA GLU A 738 20.53 36.88 -7.39
C GLU A 738 19.05 37.17 -7.69
N VAL A 739 18.35 37.75 -6.70
CA VAL A 739 16.98 38.26 -6.85
C VAL A 739 17.00 39.78 -6.85
N THR A 740 16.48 40.39 -7.91
CA THR A 740 16.36 41.85 -8.03
C THR A 740 14.93 42.28 -8.35
N TRP A 741 14.53 43.46 -7.86
CA TRP A 741 13.18 43.99 -8.00
C TRP A 741 13.18 45.34 -8.70
N LYS A 742 12.15 45.59 -9.53
CA LYS A 742 11.76 46.92 -10.00
C LYS A 742 10.34 47.20 -9.50
N ILE A 743 10.17 48.28 -8.74
CA ILE A 743 8.93 48.58 -8.03
C ILE A 743 8.54 50.04 -8.33
N PRO A 744 8.16 50.35 -9.58
CA PRO A 744 7.95 51.73 -10.01
C PRO A 744 6.84 52.41 -9.22
N GLY A 745 7.02 53.69 -8.88
CA GLY A 745 6.01 54.49 -8.17
C GLY A 745 5.94 54.26 -6.65
N SER A 746 6.82 53.41 -6.12
CA SER A 746 7.00 53.22 -4.68
C SER A 746 8.12 54.10 -4.09
N ASP A 747 8.30 54.09 -2.78
CA ASP A 747 9.46 54.68 -2.10
C ASP A 747 10.79 53.96 -2.41
N LYS A 748 10.72 52.74 -2.98
CA LYS A 748 11.85 51.89 -3.35
C LYS A 748 11.73 51.40 -4.79
N GLU A 749 12.01 52.28 -5.75
CA GLU A 749 11.97 51.98 -7.20
C GLU A 749 12.75 50.71 -7.62
N THR A 750 13.79 50.33 -6.85
CA THR A 750 14.54 49.08 -7.03
C THR A 750 14.93 48.47 -5.68
N ALA A 751 14.98 47.14 -5.59
CA ALA A 751 15.45 46.43 -4.41
C ALA A 751 16.17 45.10 -4.77
N GLN A 752 16.75 44.43 -3.77
CA GLN A 752 17.37 43.11 -3.89
C GLN A 752 17.04 42.25 -2.66
N GLY A 753 17.14 40.94 -2.83
CA GLY A 753 16.85 39.94 -1.79
C GLY A 753 15.46 39.33 -1.90
N ASP A 754 15.17 38.36 -1.05
CA ASP A 754 13.97 37.51 -1.19
C ASP A 754 12.67 38.19 -0.77
N SER A 755 12.75 39.34 -0.09
CA SER A 755 11.56 40.09 0.31
C SER A 755 11.83 41.59 0.36
N VAL A 756 10.82 42.38 -0.02
CA VAL A 756 10.89 43.85 -0.03
C VAL A 756 9.54 44.46 0.36
N ASP A 757 9.56 45.30 1.39
CA ASP A 757 8.45 46.21 1.71
C ASP A 757 8.57 47.51 0.90
N ALA A 758 7.52 47.89 0.17
CA ALA A 758 7.48 49.13 -0.60
C ALA A 758 6.20 49.91 -0.35
N VAL A 759 6.31 51.24 -0.21
CA VAL A 759 5.19 52.15 0.08
C VAL A 759 4.79 52.90 -1.19
N PHE A 760 3.50 52.90 -1.52
CA PHE A 760 2.98 53.59 -2.71
C PHE A 760 2.14 54.82 -2.36
N ASP A 761 2.73 56.02 -2.46
CA ASP A 761 2.09 57.27 -2.02
C ASP A 761 1.13 57.90 -3.05
N LYS A 762 1.12 57.41 -4.30
CA LYS A 762 0.37 58.04 -5.40
C LYS A 762 -0.55 57.04 -6.08
N GLU A 763 -1.75 57.50 -6.42
CA GLU A 763 -2.67 56.73 -7.26
C GLU A 763 -2.06 56.36 -8.61
N GLY A 764 -2.34 55.16 -9.07
CA GLY A 764 -1.84 54.64 -10.34
C GLY A 764 -1.83 53.12 -10.37
N THR A 765 -1.55 52.57 -11.54
CA THR A 765 -1.25 51.15 -11.74
C THR A 765 0.24 51.02 -11.98
N TYR A 766 0.92 50.20 -11.19
CA TYR A 766 2.35 50.02 -11.20
C TYR A 766 2.70 48.57 -11.51
N GLU A 767 3.43 48.34 -12.60
CA GLU A 767 3.93 47.01 -12.95
C GLU A 767 5.22 46.74 -12.18
N VAL A 768 5.12 45.89 -11.15
CA VAL A 768 6.24 45.44 -10.34
C VAL A 768 6.84 44.20 -10.99
N SER A 769 8.17 44.12 -11.05
CA SER A 769 8.86 42.96 -11.62
C SER A 769 9.91 42.40 -10.68
N VAL A 770 10.02 41.08 -10.61
CA VAL A 770 11.17 40.37 -10.03
C VAL A 770 12.00 39.75 -11.15
N THR A 771 13.31 39.83 -11.02
CA THR A 771 14.27 39.17 -11.91
C THR A 771 15.09 38.19 -11.10
N ALA A 772 15.02 36.91 -11.48
CA ALA A 772 15.83 35.82 -10.97
C ALA A 772 17.05 35.65 -11.87
N LYS A 773 18.25 35.48 -11.29
CA LYS A 773 19.48 35.40 -12.07
C LYS A 773 20.50 34.46 -11.43
N ASN A 774 21.26 33.77 -12.28
CA ASN A 774 22.45 32.99 -11.94
C ASN A 774 23.48 33.12 -13.08
N GLU A 775 24.54 32.29 -13.07
CA GLU A 775 25.57 32.31 -14.11
C GLU A 775 25.06 31.93 -15.52
N SER A 776 23.98 31.14 -15.60
CA SER A 776 23.40 30.63 -16.85
C SER A 776 22.48 31.64 -17.55
N GLY A 777 21.86 32.56 -16.79
CA GLY A 777 21.00 33.59 -17.36
C GLY A 777 20.09 34.27 -16.34
N GLU A 778 19.03 34.92 -16.83
CA GLU A 778 18.02 35.59 -16.02
C GLU A 778 16.61 35.37 -16.59
N ASP A 779 15.63 35.32 -15.71
CA ASP A 779 14.20 35.32 -16.03
C ASP A 779 13.50 36.45 -15.26
N THR A 780 12.35 36.93 -15.75
CA THR A 780 11.62 38.05 -15.14
C THR A 780 10.12 37.82 -15.15
N LYS A 781 9.49 38.02 -13.99
CA LYS A 781 8.04 37.93 -13.78
C LYS A 781 7.48 39.28 -13.34
N THR A 782 6.27 39.60 -13.78
CA THR A 782 5.58 40.86 -13.46
C THR A 782 4.25 40.65 -12.75
N LEU A 783 3.86 41.63 -11.93
CA LEU A 783 2.58 41.72 -11.23
C LEU A 783 2.18 43.20 -11.15
N SER A 784 0.93 43.54 -11.43
CA SER A 784 0.46 44.92 -11.31
C SER A 784 -0.15 45.22 -9.93
N VAL A 785 0.27 46.33 -9.33
CA VAL A 785 -0.33 46.90 -8.12
C VAL A 785 -1.15 48.12 -8.49
N VAL A 786 -2.42 48.16 -8.09
CA VAL A 786 -3.33 49.29 -8.25
C VAL A 786 -3.45 50.05 -6.94
N VAL A 787 -3.11 51.33 -6.98
CA VAL A 787 -3.18 52.25 -5.84
C VAL A 787 -4.32 53.22 -6.08
N THR A 788 -5.26 53.30 -5.14
CA THR A 788 -6.48 54.10 -5.29
C THR A 788 -6.82 54.88 -4.03
N SER A 789 -7.32 56.10 -4.17
CA SER A 789 -7.87 56.90 -3.06
C SER A 789 -9.24 56.42 -2.60
N GLN A 790 -9.82 55.42 -3.28
CA GLN A 790 -11.07 54.79 -2.87
C GLN A 790 -10.90 53.87 -1.65
N LEU A 791 -9.67 53.49 -1.33
CA LEU A 791 -9.31 52.67 -0.17
C LEU A 791 -8.50 53.50 0.83
N GLU A 792 -8.66 53.19 2.12
CA GLU A 792 -7.84 53.78 3.17
C GLU A 792 -6.45 53.14 3.18
N LYS A 793 -5.48 53.85 3.76
CA LYS A 793 -4.12 53.33 3.92
C LYS A 793 -4.15 52.04 4.75
N ASP A 794 -3.50 50.99 4.25
CA ASP A 794 -3.36 49.68 4.87
C ASP A 794 -4.72 49.02 5.26
N SER A 795 -5.79 49.33 4.53
CA SER A 795 -7.13 48.78 4.81
C SER A 795 -7.29 47.34 4.34
N GLU A 796 -8.06 46.55 5.09
CA GLU A 796 -8.57 45.27 4.62
C GLU A 796 -9.51 45.47 3.42
N LEU A 797 -9.43 44.57 2.45
CA LEU A 797 -10.32 44.57 1.29
C LEU A 797 -11.72 44.06 1.67
N THR A 798 -12.72 44.46 0.88
CA THR A 798 -14.09 44.00 1.11
C THR A 798 -14.23 42.53 0.71
N LEU A 799 -14.81 41.71 1.59
CA LEU A 799 -15.21 40.34 1.26
C LEU A 799 -16.46 40.36 0.36
N LEU A 800 -16.32 39.88 -0.87
CA LEU A 800 -17.34 39.97 -1.93
C LEU A 800 -18.17 38.69 -2.08
N SER A 801 -17.62 37.53 -1.71
CA SER A 801 -18.23 36.21 -1.96
C SER A 801 -19.28 35.78 -0.93
N GLN A 802 -19.27 36.34 0.29
CA GLN A 802 -20.09 35.84 1.39
C GLN A 802 -21.59 35.81 1.05
N GLY A 803 -22.20 34.62 1.13
CA GLY A 803 -23.63 34.39 0.88
C GLY A 803 -24.06 34.64 -0.56
N LYS A 804 -23.12 34.68 -1.51
CA LYS A 804 -23.42 34.84 -2.95
C LYS A 804 -23.90 33.53 -3.56
N PRO A 805 -24.72 33.59 -4.63
CA PRO A 805 -25.11 32.39 -5.37
C PRO A 805 -23.91 31.62 -5.89
N THR A 806 -23.97 30.30 -5.79
CA THR A 806 -22.96 29.38 -6.32
C THR A 806 -23.55 28.37 -7.29
N GLU A 807 -22.74 27.90 -8.23
CA GLU A 807 -23.04 26.78 -9.14
C GLU A 807 -21.79 25.91 -9.23
N ALA A 808 -21.95 24.59 -9.16
CA ALA A 808 -20.83 23.65 -9.26
C ALA A 808 -21.14 22.48 -10.18
N THR A 809 -20.10 21.82 -10.68
CA THR A 809 -20.20 20.65 -11.58
C THR A 809 -20.88 19.46 -10.89
N ALA A 810 -20.61 19.26 -9.60
CA ALA A 810 -21.19 18.20 -8.80
C ALA A 810 -21.16 18.54 -7.30
N TYR A 811 -21.88 17.78 -6.50
CA TYR A 811 -21.69 17.69 -5.06
C TYR A 811 -22.15 16.33 -4.51
N THR A 812 -21.53 15.86 -3.42
CA THR A 812 -21.71 14.49 -2.91
C THR A 812 -23.10 14.24 -2.32
N ASN A 813 -23.65 15.21 -1.56
CA ASN A 813 -24.98 15.15 -0.94
C ASN A 813 -25.45 16.54 -0.47
N GLU A 814 -26.72 16.67 -0.06
CA GLU A 814 -27.32 17.96 0.36
C GLU A 814 -26.62 18.64 1.55
N ASN A 815 -25.84 17.91 2.36
CA ASN A 815 -25.04 18.47 3.46
C ASN A 815 -23.66 18.96 3.02
N GLU A 816 -23.31 18.81 1.73
CA GLU A 816 -22.01 19.20 1.15
C GLU A 816 -22.16 20.02 -0.14
N LYS A 817 -23.27 20.75 -0.26
CA LYS A 817 -23.61 21.53 -1.45
C LYS A 817 -22.73 22.80 -1.62
N PRO A 818 -22.65 23.37 -2.84
CA PRO A 818 -21.75 24.49 -3.16
C PRO A 818 -21.93 25.75 -2.30
N ASP A 819 -23.15 26.02 -1.83
CA ASP A 819 -23.44 27.19 -0.98
C ASP A 819 -22.62 27.22 0.31
N PHE A 820 -22.18 26.06 0.80
CA PHE A 820 -21.37 25.96 2.02
C PHE A 820 -19.94 26.44 1.83
N ALA A 821 -19.43 26.53 0.60
CA ALA A 821 -18.12 27.11 0.34
C ALA A 821 -18.12 28.65 0.45
N VAL A 822 -19.26 29.30 0.68
CA VAL A 822 -19.36 30.77 0.79
C VAL A 822 -20.29 31.21 1.93
N ASP A 823 -20.57 30.35 2.91
CA ASP A 823 -21.49 30.64 4.02
C ASP A 823 -20.80 31.22 5.27
N GLY A 824 -19.46 31.18 5.31
CA GLY A 824 -18.63 31.75 6.38
C GLY A 824 -18.44 30.78 7.54
N ASP A 825 -18.82 29.52 7.36
CA ASP A 825 -18.78 28.46 8.35
C ASP A 825 -17.84 27.33 7.91
N VAL A 826 -16.58 27.45 8.33
CA VAL A 826 -15.52 26.44 8.10
C VAL A 826 -15.77 25.08 8.79
N THR A 827 -16.97 24.84 9.33
CA THR A 827 -17.40 23.49 9.75
C THR A 827 -18.24 22.78 8.69
N LYS A 828 -18.63 23.47 7.62
CA LYS A 828 -19.31 22.93 6.45
C LYS A 828 -18.40 23.09 5.22
N LYS A 829 -18.67 22.29 4.19
CA LYS A 829 -17.85 22.28 2.97
C LYS A 829 -18.71 22.05 1.75
N TRP A 830 -18.20 22.50 0.62
CA TRP A 830 -18.54 21.91 -0.67
C TRP A 830 -17.65 20.67 -0.88
N CYS A 831 -18.28 19.54 -1.21
CA CYS A 831 -17.60 18.29 -1.54
C CYS A 831 -18.07 17.79 -2.91
N ALA A 832 -17.15 17.50 -3.82
CA ALA A 832 -17.44 16.93 -5.14
C ALA A 832 -16.50 15.77 -5.44
N THR A 833 -17.02 14.66 -5.97
CA THR A 833 -16.26 13.44 -6.31
C THR A 833 -16.44 13.08 -7.79
N GLY A 834 -15.62 12.14 -8.29
CA GLY A 834 -15.55 11.78 -9.71
C GLY A 834 -14.36 12.44 -10.40
N THR A 835 -14.28 12.34 -11.73
CA THR A 835 -13.12 12.80 -12.51
C THR A 835 -12.95 14.32 -12.43
N PRO A 836 -11.81 14.83 -11.91
CA PRO A 836 -11.48 16.25 -11.99
C PRO A 836 -11.40 16.75 -13.45
N PRO A 837 -11.54 18.06 -13.73
CA PRO A 837 -11.62 19.14 -12.74
C PRO A 837 -13.00 19.29 -12.09
N HIS A 838 -13.01 19.56 -10.78
CA HIS A 838 -14.21 19.97 -10.04
C HIS A 838 -14.33 21.47 -10.02
N GLU A 839 -15.42 22.02 -10.54
CA GLU A 839 -15.55 23.48 -10.67
C GLU A 839 -16.68 24.03 -9.80
N ILE A 840 -16.41 25.16 -9.14
CA ILE A 840 -17.41 25.98 -8.44
C ILE A 840 -17.29 27.43 -8.89
N THR A 841 -18.43 28.03 -9.23
CA THR A 841 -18.55 29.41 -9.72
C THR A 841 -19.37 30.23 -8.72
N ILE A 842 -18.92 31.45 -8.42
CA ILE A 842 -19.57 32.43 -7.55
C ILE A 842 -20.05 33.62 -8.41
N ASP A 843 -21.34 33.97 -8.36
CA ASP A 843 -21.90 35.16 -9.05
C ASP A 843 -22.08 36.33 -8.06
N PHE A 844 -21.36 37.43 -8.26
CA PHE A 844 -21.49 38.60 -7.39
C PHE A 844 -22.76 39.42 -7.64
N GLY A 845 -23.45 39.18 -8.77
CA GLY A 845 -24.64 39.89 -9.26
C GLY A 845 -24.33 41.15 -10.07
N GLY A 846 -23.06 41.54 -10.17
CA GLY A 846 -22.58 42.70 -10.94
C GLY A 846 -21.05 42.71 -10.99
N GLU A 847 -20.48 43.51 -11.90
CA GLU A 847 -19.03 43.64 -12.03
C GLU A 847 -18.44 44.38 -10.82
N MET A 848 -17.37 43.82 -10.27
CA MET A 848 -16.60 44.33 -9.15
C MET A 848 -15.11 44.25 -9.47
N THR A 849 -14.26 44.99 -8.74
CA THR A 849 -12.81 44.76 -8.80
C THR A 849 -12.45 43.63 -7.85
N ILE A 850 -11.67 42.67 -8.33
CA ILE A 850 -11.22 41.49 -7.60
C ILE A 850 -9.70 41.45 -7.66
N SER A 851 -9.06 41.08 -6.55
CA SER A 851 -7.59 41.06 -6.50
C SER A 851 -7.00 39.94 -5.66
N GLN A 852 -7.80 39.28 -4.82
CA GLN A 852 -7.34 38.22 -3.94
C GLN A 852 -8.44 37.18 -3.72
N VAL A 853 -8.04 35.92 -3.54
CA VAL A 853 -8.92 34.84 -3.11
C VAL A 853 -8.22 34.07 -1.99
N ALA A 854 -8.90 33.88 -0.87
CA ALA A 854 -8.46 32.97 0.17
C ALA A 854 -9.29 31.69 0.13
N LEU A 855 -8.63 30.55 0.28
CA LEU A 855 -9.26 29.24 0.30
C LEU A 855 -8.99 28.56 1.64
N ALA A 856 -10.04 27.99 2.24
CA ALA A 856 -9.93 27.03 3.33
C ALA A 856 -10.10 25.61 2.76
N HIS A 857 -9.02 24.83 2.82
CA HIS A 857 -8.97 23.44 2.35
C HIS A 857 -9.37 22.47 3.47
N ALA A 858 -9.27 21.17 3.21
CA ALA A 858 -9.71 20.11 4.11
C ALA A 858 -9.18 20.24 5.56
N GLU A 859 -7.88 20.50 5.73
CA GLU A 859 -7.26 20.66 7.05
C GLU A 859 -7.82 21.85 7.84
N ALA A 860 -8.20 22.94 7.17
CA ALA A 860 -8.82 24.09 7.84
C ALA A 860 -10.18 23.74 8.47
N GLY A 861 -10.89 22.78 7.88
CA GLY A 861 -12.14 22.22 8.39
C GLY A 861 -11.99 21.07 9.38
N GLY A 862 -10.75 20.65 9.67
CA GLY A 862 -10.43 19.59 10.63
C GLY A 862 -10.21 18.20 10.04
N GLU A 863 -10.12 18.07 8.71
CA GLU A 863 -9.75 16.83 8.02
C GLU A 863 -8.22 16.66 7.92
N GLY A 864 -7.77 15.57 7.31
CA GLY A 864 -6.34 15.27 7.12
C GLY A 864 -5.65 16.27 6.19
N ALA A 865 -4.35 16.51 6.39
CA ALA A 865 -3.56 17.39 5.53
C ALA A 865 -3.32 16.79 4.13
N ASP A 866 -3.34 15.46 4.04
CA ASP A 866 -3.36 14.66 2.83
C ASP A 866 -4.59 14.95 1.95
N MET A 867 -5.70 15.42 2.54
CA MET A 867 -6.92 15.78 1.82
C MET A 867 -6.95 17.25 1.36
N ASN A 868 -5.89 18.03 1.61
CA ASN A 868 -5.83 19.41 1.11
C ASN A 868 -5.74 19.43 -0.42
N THR A 869 -6.45 20.36 -1.06
CA THR A 869 -6.37 20.58 -2.51
C THR A 869 -4.95 20.87 -2.93
N GLN A 870 -4.37 20.01 -3.77
CA GLN A 870 -3.00 20.17 -4.26
C GLN A 870 -2.93 21.09 -5.47
N GLY A 871 -3.82 20.88 -6.44
CA GLY A 871 -3.85 21.58 -7.70
C GLY A 871 -5.18 22.30 -7.93
N TYR A 872 -5.13 23.59 -8.23
CA TYR A 872 -6.30 24.39 -8.57
C TYR A 872 -5.97 25.61 -9.44
N GLU A 873 -6.96 26.06 -10.22
CA GLU A 873 -6.94 27.31 -10.97
C GLU A 873 -8.05 28.24 -10.48
N ILE A 874 -7.73 29.54 -10.35
CA ILE A 874 -8.73 30.59 -10.13
C ILE A 874 -8.85 31.41 -11.41
N SER A 875 -10.08 31.55 -11.87
CA SER A 875 -10.44 32.18 -13.12
C SER A 875 -11.53 33.24 -12.91
N VAL A 876 -11.46 34.35 -13.63
CA VAL A 876 -12.42 35.48 -13.52
C VAL A 876 -13.15 35.71 -14.84
N SER A 877 -14.44 36.05 -14.77
CA SER A 877 -15.26 36.40 -15.95
C SER A 877 -16.17 37.59 -15.68
N THR A 878 -16.45 38.39 -16.72
CA THR A 878 -17.46 39.46 -16.68
C THR A 878 -18.82 38.99 -17.22
N ASP A 879 -18.85 37.97 -18.08
CA ASP A 879 -20.06 37.51 -18.77
C ASP A 879 -20.53 36.10 -18.38
N GLY A 880 -19.70 35.34 -17.66
CA GLY A 880 -20.00 33.98 -17.19
C GLY A 880 -19.77 32.90 -18.25
N THR A 881 -19.20 33.26 -19.40
CA THR A 881 -18.92 32.34 -20.52
C THR A 881 -17.44 32.28 -20.87
N GLU A 882 -16.75 33.42 -20.94
CA GLU A 882 -15.30 33.47 -21.15
C GLU A 882 -14.60 33.70 -19.80
N TYR A 883 -13.80 32.72 -19.37
CA TYR A 883 -13.03 32.77 -18.13
C TYR A 883 -11.55 33.00 -18.42
N THR A 884 -10.94 33.95 -17.70
CA THR A 884 -9.51 34.24 -17.78
C THR A 884 -8.82 33.75 -16.49
N PRO A 885 -7.84 32.84 -16.59
CA PRO A 885 -7.03 32.42 -15.45
C PRO A 885 -6.27 33.60 -14.84
N VAL A 886 -6.33 33.73 -13.52
CA VAL A 886 -5.59 34.75 -12.75
C VAL A 886 -4.58 34.12 -11.77
N VAL A 887 -4.80 32.86 -11.38
CA VAL A 887 -3.93 32.09 -10.49
C VAL A 887 -3.95 30.63 -10.93
N THR A 888 -2.79 29.98 -10.91
CA THR A 888 -2.64 28.53 -11.07
C THR A 888 -1.72 28.04 -9.95
N VAL A 889 -2.18 27.05 -9.20
CA VAL A 889 -1.44 26.40 -8.12
C VAL A 889 -1.44 24.91 -8.39
N THR A 890 -0.29 24.25 -8.25
CA THR A 890 -0.10 22.84 -8.64
C THR A 890 0.41 21.96 -7.50
N LYS A 891 0.97 22.55 -6.44
CA LYS A 891 1.65 21.85 -5.33
C LYS A 891 1.26 22.40 -3.95
N ASN A 892 0.00 22.83 -3.75
CA ASN A 892 -0.43 23.32 -2.45
C ASN A 892 -0.46 22.19 -1.42
N THR A 893 0.14 22.40 -0.26
CA THR A 893 0.04 21.48 0.90
C THR A 893 -0.65 22.15 2.09
N ALA A 894 -0.91 23.46 2.03
CA ALA A 894 -1.42 24.23 3.14
C ALA A 894 -2.93 24.07 3.29
N GLY A 895 -3.40 23.95 4.54
CA GLY A 895 -4.83 24.00 4.86
C GLY A 895 -5.51 25.33 4.55
N ASN A 896 -4.74 26.42 4.42
CA ASN A 896 -5.24 27.74 4.02
C ASN A 896 -4.29 28.37 3.00
N THR A 897 -4.84 28.93 1.93
CA THR A 897 -4.09 29.71 0.93
C THR A 897 -4.66 31.11 0.79
N LEU A 898 -3.81 32.07 0.44
CA LEU A 898 -4.19 33.43 0.06
C LEU A 898 -3.49 33.75 -1.25
N ASP A 899 -4.26 33.73 -2.33
CA ASP A 899 -3.77 33.97 -3.67
C ASP A 899 -4.02 35.44 -4.06
N THR A 900 -2.95 36.19 -4.31
CA THR A 900 -3.02 37.58 -4.75
C THR A 900 -2.58 37.70 -6.20
N PHE A 901 -3.30 38.50 -6.98
CA PHE A 901 -3.07 38.63 -8.43
C PHE A 901 -3.33 40.06 -8.90
N THR A 902 -2.96 40.38 -10.13
CA THR A 902 -3.22 41.69 -10.74
C THR A 902 -4.72 42.01 -10.63
N PRO A 903 -5.12 43.17 -10.05
CA PRO A 903 -6.53 43.49 -9.90
C PRO A 903 -7.26 43.51 -11.24
N VAL A 904 -8.40 42.81 -11.31
CA VAL A 904 -9.23 42.68 -12.53
C VAL A 904 -10.69 42.97 -12.22
N ASN A 905 -11.43 43.45 -13.23
CA ASN A 905 -12.88 43.57 -13.13
C ASN A 905 -13.53 42.20 -13.45
N GLY A 906 -14.46 41.76 -12.62
CA GLY A 906 -15.17 40.50 -12.79
C GLY A 906 -16.53 40.49 -12.10
N ARG A 907 -17.46 39.73 -12.66
CA ARG A 907 -18.76 39.39 -12.04
C ARG A 907 -18.75 37.96 -11.48
N TYR A 908 -17.96 37.08 -12.08
CA TYR A 908 -17.85 35.69 -11.73
C TYR A 908 -16.42 35.35 -11.33
N VAL A 909 -16.28 34.56 -10.28
CA VAL A 909 -15.04 33.85 -9.94
C VAL A 909 -15.33 32.37 -10.02
N LYS A 910 -14.46 31.64 -10.71
CA LYS A 910 -14.49 30.18 -10.79
C LYS A 910 -13.22 29.62 -10.15
N LEU A 911 -13.40 28.65 -9.26
CA LEU A 911 -12.34 27.78 -8.78
C LEU A 911 -12.48 26.45 -9.52
N SER A 912 -11.42 26.03 -10.21
CA SER A 912 -11.32 24.73 -10.88
C SER A 912 -10.27 23.90 -10.15
N VAL A 913 -10.72 22.92 -9.36
CA VAL A 913 -9.85 22.00 -8.63
C VAL A 913 -9.38 20.91 -9.60
N THR A 914 -8.09 20.91 -9.92
CA THR A 914 -7.48 20.01 -10.91
C THR A 914 -6.83 18.80 -10.27
N LYS A 915 -6.29 18.94 -9.04
CA LYS A 915 -5.81 17.84 -8.21
C LYS A 915 -6.37 17.97 -6.79
N PRO A 916 -7.43 17.20 -6.45
CA PRO A 916 -8.23 17.44 -5.25
C PRO A 916 -7.55 17.16 -3.91
N THR A 917 -6.54 16.29 -3.89
CA THR A 917 -5.83 15.89 -2.66
C THR A 917 -4.33 15.75 -2.92
N GLN A 918 -3.54 15.46 -1.88
CA GLN A 918 -2.11 15.16 -2.01
C GLN A 918 -1.87 13.76 -2.60
N GLY A 919 -2.87 12.88 -2.51
CA GLY A 919 -2.87 11.56 -3.10
C GLY A 919 -3.75 11.49 -4.34
N SER A 920 -4.35 10.32 -4.55
CA SER A 920 -5.25 10.00 -5.66
C SER A 920 -6.71 10.32 -5.41
N ASP A 921 -7.09 10.55 -4.15
CA ASP A 921 -8.48 10.78 -3.80
C ASP A 921 -9.00 11.95 -4.63
N THR A 922 -10.06 11.67 -5.39
CA THR A 922 -10.63 12.60 -6.37
C THR A 922 -11.63 13.55 -5.73
N ALA A 923 -11.87 13.46 -4.42
CA ALA A 923 -12.83 14.31 -3.74
C ALA A 923 -12.27 15.72 -3.43
N ALA A 924 -12.82 16.74 -4.11
CA ALA A 924 -12.54 18.14 -3.80
C ALA A 924 -13.28 18.55 -2.53
N ARG A 925 -12.57 19.10 -1.54
CA ARG A 925 -13.12 19.49 -0.23
C ARG A 925 -12.76 20.93 0.08
N ILE A 926 -13.68 21.84 -0.21
CA ILE A 926 -13.47 23.28 -0.01
C ILE A 926 -14.42 23.78 1.08
N TYR A 927 -13.83 24.21 2.20
CA TYR A 927 -14.55 24.68 3.37
C TYR A 927 -14.96 26.15 3.26
N GLU A 928 -14.19 26.98 2.55
CA GLU A 928 -14.55 28.38 2.31
C GLU A 928 -13.77 28.95 1.13
N ILE A 929 -14.43 29.81 0.34
CA ILE A 929 -13.88 30.61 -0.76
C ILE A 929 -14.17 32.08 -0.48
N GLN A 930 -13.15 32.81 -0.06
CA GLN A 930 -13.24 34.22 0.30
C GLN A 930 -12.64 35.07 -0.81
N VAL A 931 -13.49 35.72 -1.61
CA VAL A 931 -13.07 36.60 -2.70
C VAL A 931 -13.01 38.04 -2.20
N TYR A 932 -11.87 38.70 -2.35
CA TYR A 932 -11.63 40.05 -1.85
C TYR A 932 -11.36 41.07 -2.95
N GLY A 933 -11.87 42.28 -2.75
CA GLY A 933 -11.64 43.40 -3.64
C GLY A 933 -12.43 44.65 -3.28
N SER A 934 -13.05 45.27 -4.29
CA SER A 934 -13.87 46.48 -4.16
C SER A 934 -15.15 46.37 -4.98
N GLU A 935 -16.29 46.80 -4.40
CA GLU A 935 -17.58 46.87 -5.11
C GLU A 935 -17.56 47.84 -6.31
N LYS A 936 -16.52 48.67 -6.46
CA LYS A 936 -16.34 49.57 -7.58
C LYS A 936 -15.37 48.94 -8.58
N THR A 937 -15.68 49.05 -9.86
CA THR A 937 -14.80 48.62 -10.96
C THR A 937 -13.61 49.58 -11.13
N LEU A 938 -12.47 49.04 -11.53
CA LEU A 938 -11.33 49.82 -12.02
C LEU A 938 -11.74 50.61 -13.26
N GLN A 939 -11.27 51.86 -13.36
CA GLN A 939 -11.51 52.77 -14.49
C GLN A 939 -10.37 52.75 -15.49
#